data_AF-A0A7S1N7U7-F1
#
_entry.id   AF-A0A7S1N7U7-F1
#
_cell.length_a   1.000
_cell.length_b   1.000
_cell.length_c   1.000
_cell.angle_alpha   90.00
_cell.angle_beta   90.00
_cell.angle_gamma   90.00
#
_symmetry.space_group_name_H-M   'P 1'
#
loop_
_entity.id
_entity.type
_entity.pdbx_description
1 polymer ?
#
loop_
_entity_poly.entity_id
_entity_poly.type
_entity_poly.pdbx_seq_one_letter_code
_entity_poly.pdbx_strand_id
1 'polypeptide(L)'
;FFSARKMSRHSEQTCIIDGLEPVQRQFSLRTAASSSVAAIFIVTCAYVATTQQDRVTARTEHFTQAATVRPAVTTQAPVATLANTYNRGTMHVPSAAGLARGSVMQSQGGATAWPSGERTGPNLLSFAAASLLSLVGLVVGIRMAMRPSKEVSMATVTGSKIQTGAFGPTNMQSTGIYPVAGRKNLTRCKAVAVVAGGGGESMKYCEDVHRSKRRPTRTVWIGKVPVGSEHPLALQTMTTTDTRNVEATVNQIIKCADAGCDIVRLTVQGMKEADACMAIKKSLVEKGYDTPLVADIHFSPKVAMKVAEAVDKIRVNPGNFMDGAKKFEDKVYTDEEYDQELVQIEELFTPLVLKCKELNRAIRIGTNHGSLSARTLGRYGDTAEGMVESAFEFARICRKHDFHNFVFSMKASNPLVMVQAYRLLAAEMYKVGWDYPIHLGVTEAGEGEDGRMKSAIGIGSLLLDGLGDTIRVSLTEDPEYEAAPCKTLAAIASSQVDNQKGLPEFGEQRAWKAFGRREADLPEQREGDNLDYRSLLNRDGSVLHPVSLEALAKEATLYAEMGCKTAVGMPLKDIATIDSIVLDAVPAADDAASRKVLRRLQDAGVGVFARAAHLQASPLPNAVALMTMAEFESGTALPEGCQRFVLSLDGSESAAQIASLKDSGAVCAIFTASASNEASYVHTGRQLFQHLRASGSRLPVILAMDFDAEYDKERLVLTAGANLGSLLVDGLGDGVMLSSPNLTMDQLRLISFGQLQGCRMRNTKTEFVSCPSCGRTLFDLQEVTAQISERTGHLPGVAIAIMGCIVNGPGEMADADFGYVGSLPGKIDLYVGKTLVKKNIPMEEGCDRLIDLIKEYGRWKDKEEAEEVAEVAA
;
A
#
# COMPACT_ATOMS: atom_id res chain seq x y z
N PHE A 1 1.26 13.78 56.07
CA PHE A 1 1.13 14.37 57.42
C PHE A 1 1.15 15.89 57.24
N PHE A 2 0.29 16.65 57.93
CA PHE A 2 -0.03 18.07 57.65
C PHE A 2 -0.64 18.33 56.25
N SER A 3 -1.56 19.30 56.06
CA SER A 3 -2.55 19.87 56.98
C SER A 3 -3.64 20.64 56.20
N ALA A 4 -4.90 20.56 56.66
CA ALA A 4 -5.91 21.63 56.71
C ALA A 4 -6.06 22.67 55.54
N ARG A 5 -7.26 23.05 55.07
CA ARG A 5 -8.63 22.92 55.63
C ARG A 5 -9.67 23.43 54.60
N LYS A 6 -10.94 22.99 54.73
CA LYS A 6 -12.24 23.76 54.68
C LYS A 6 -12.39 24.93 53.67
N MET A 7 -13.52 25.20 53.01
CA MET A 7 -14.97 24.91 53.20
C MET A 7 -15.70 25.44 51.91
N SER A 8 -16.96 25.18 51.55
CA SER A 8 -17.98 24.15 51.89
C SER A 8 -19.35 24.45 51.26
N ARG A 9 -20.18 23.41 51.01
CA ARG A 9 -21.67 23.43 51.02
C ARG A 9 -22.37 24.29 49.93
N HIS A 10 -23.63 24.05 49.54
CA HIS A 10 -24.54 22.90 49.73
C HIS A 10 -25.54 22.82 48.55
N SER A 11 -26.41 21.80 48.63
CA SER A 11 -27.70 21.51 47.97
C SER A 11 -28.58 22.70 47.49
N GLU A 12 -29.63 22.55 46.66
CA GLU A 12 -30.66 21.50 46.62
C GLU A 12 -31.22 21.15 45.21
N GLN A 13 -32.04 20.10 45.26
CA GLN A 13 -33.10 19.62 44.36
C GLN A 13 -33.99 20.76 43.77
N THR A 14 -34.86 20.58 42.77
CA THR A 14 -35.70 19.41 42.41
C THR A 14 -36.15 19.47 40.92
N CYS A 15 -36.72 18.38 40.37
CA CYS A 15 -37.32 18.33 39.04
C CYS A 15 -38.70 19.05 38.94
N ILE A 16 -39.14 19.41 37.71
CA ILE A 16 -40.43 18.99 37.10
C ILE A 16 -40.60 19.53 35.64
N ILE A 17 -40.50 18.59 34.68
CA ILE A 17 -41.41 18.25 33.55
C ILE A 17 -42.23 19.33 32.78
N ASP A 18 -42.20 19.18 31.44
CA ASP A 18 -43.10 19.64 30.33
C ASP A 18 -43.27 21.13 29.96
N GLY A 19 -43.43 21.39 28.63
CA GLY A 19 -44.14 22.59 28.14
C GLY A 19 -43.73 23.26 26.80
N LEU A 20 -43.84 22.57 25.66
CA LEU A 20 -44.21 23.05 24.28
C LEU A 20 -43.76 24.41 23.66
N GLU A 21 -43.76 24.42 22.32
CA GLU A 21 -43.62 25.54 21.34
C GLU A 21 -44.62 26.74 21.55
N PRO A 22 -44.50 27.94 20.89
CA PRO A 22 -43.91 28.17 19.54
C PRO A 22 -43.23 29.53 19.18
N VAL A 23 -42.57 29.48 18.01
CA VAL A 23 -42.37 30.50 16.94
C VAL A 23 -42.89 31.94 17.15
N GLN A 24 -42.04 32.94 16.85
CA GLN A 24 -42.47 34.24 16.29
C GLN A 24 -41.60 34.70 15.09
N ARG A 25 -42.18 35.56 14.24
CA ARG A 25 -41.61 36.12 13.00
C ARG A 25 -41.00 37.51 13.23
N GLN A 26 -40.10 37.95 12.35
CA GLN A 26 -40.22 39.31 11.76
C GLN A 26 -39.59 39.44 10.38
N PHE A 27 -40.00 40.49 9.65
CA PHE A 27 -39.68 40.79 8.24
C PHE A 27 -38.89 42.10 8.13
N SER A 28 -38.10 42.26 7.06
CA SER A 28 -37.85 43.58 6.46
C SER A 28 -37.48 43.45 4.98
N LEU A 29 -37.81 44.47 4.17
CA LEU A 29 -37.74 44.47 2.70
C LEU A 29 -37.11 45.75 2.16
N ARG A 30 -36.31 45.62 1.10
CA ARG A 30 -36.04 46.65 0.05
C ARG A 30 -35.87 45.90 -1.28
N THR A 31 -36.75 46.02 -2.28
CA THR A 31 -36.95 47.12 -3.25
C THR A 31 -35.73 47.33 -4.18
N ALA A 32 -35.85 47.44 -5.52
CA ALA A 32 -37.04 47.54 -6.39
C ALA A 32 -36.78 47.09 -7.86
N ALA A 33 -37.88 47.00 -8.64
CA ALA A 33 -37.98 47.26 -10.10
C ALA A 33 -37.29 46.31 -11.12
N SER A 34 -37.82 46.06 -12.33
CA SER A 34 -39.18 46.28 -12.91
C SER A 34 -39.30 45.66 -14.32
N SER A 35 -40.54 45.34 -14.76
CA SER A 35 -40.99 45.24 -16.17
C SER A 35 -40.55 44.00 -17.01
N SER A 36 -41.34 43.46 -17.96
CA SER A 36 -42.78 43.64 -18.27
C SER A 36 -43.36 42.54 -19.19
N VAL A 37 -44.53 41.98 -18.80
CA VAL A 37 -45.77 41.79 -19.61
C VAL A 37 -45.85 40.82 -20.83
N ALA A 38 -46.98 40.07 -20.88
CA ALA A 38 -47.67 39.42 -22.04
C ALA A 38 -47.12 38.10 -22.64
N ALA A 39 -47.95 37.21 -23.23
CA ALA A 39 -49.41 36.96 -23.08
C ALA A 39 -49.87 35.61 -23.68
N ILE A 40 -50.82 34.95 -22.99
CA ILE A 40 -52.06 34.27 -23.47
C ILE A 40 -52.04 33.60 -24.87
N PHE A 41 -52.19 32.26 -24.96
CA PHE A 41 -53.45 31.64 -25.44
C PHE A 41 -53.59 30.13 -25.17
N ILE A 42 -54.85 29.67 -25.26
CA ILE A 42 -55.38 28.31 -25.03
C ILE A 42 -55.62 27.62 -26.39
N VAL A 43 -55.49 26.29 -26.47
CA VAL A 43 -56.50 25.41 -27.12
C VAL A 43 -56.25 23.94 -26.77
N THR A 44 -57.33 23.24 -26.41
CA THR A 44 -57.38 21.81 -26.09
C THR A 44 -57.75 21.00 -27.34
N CYS A 45 -57.20 19.79 -27.51
CA CYS A 45 -57.96 18.67 -28.08
C CYS A 45 -57.33 17.33 -27.68
N ALA A 46 -58.20 16.35 -27.42
CA ALA A 46 -57.82 14.95 -27.18
C ALA A 46 -58.32 14.09 -28.35
N TYR A 47 -57.77 12.88 -28.50
CA TYR A 47 -58.48 11.79 -29.15
C TYR A 47 -58.12 10.43 -28.53
N VAL A 48 -58.97 9.43 -28.79
CA VAL A 48 -59.07 8.15 -28.06
C VAL A 48 -59.10 6.95 -29.05
N ALA A 49 -59.02 5.73 -28.52
CA ALA A 49 -59.10 4.39 -29.14
C ALA A 49 -57.73 3.80 -29.58
N THR A 50 -57.26 2.61 -29.16
CA THR A 50 -57.81 1.27 -28.78
C THR A 50 -58.16 0.33 -29.94
N THR A 51 -57.37 -0.77 -30.07
CA THR A 51 -57.67 -2.14 -30.63
C THR A 51 -56.33 -2.84 -30.93
N GLN A 52 -56.16 -4.17 -30.96
CA GLN A 52 -56.75 -5.30 -30.22
C GLN A 52 -55.86 -6.56 -30.49
N GLN A 53 -56.37 -7.77 -30.16
CA GLN A 53 -55.80 -9.12 -30.34
C GLN A 53 -55.59 -9.51 -31.84
N ASP A 54 -55.00 -10.64 -32.26
CA ASP A 54 -55.06 -11.99 -31.67
C ASP A 54 -53.95 -13.00 -32.14
N ARG A 55 -54.10 -14.26 -31.70
CA ARG A 55 -53.23 -15.47 -31.84
C ARG A 55 -52.92 -15.96 -33.27
N VAL A 56 -51.99 -16.93 -33.39
CA VAL A 56 -52.23 -18.31 -33.93
C VAL A 56 -50.98 -19.24 -33.74
N THR A 57 -51.10 -20.54 -34.04
CA THR A 57 -50.34 -21.68 -33.47
C THR A 57 -49.28 -22.35 -34.36
N ALA A 58 -48.21 -22.83 -33.69
CA ALA A 58 -47.41 -24.06 -33.88
C ALA A 58 -47.48 -24.93 -35.15
N ARG A 59 -46.31 -25.46 -35.56
CA ARG A 59 -46.13 -26.84 -36.06
C ARG A 59 -44.71 -27.40 -35.84
N THR A 60 -44.59 -28.72 -35.86
CA THR A 60 -43.36 -29.52 -35.67
C THR A 60 -42.97 -30.24 -36.96
N GLU A 61 -41.70 -30.66 -37.08
CA GLU A 61 -41.35 -31.91 -37.80
C GLU A 61 -40.01 -32.50 -37.30
N HIS A 62 -39.73 -33.76 -37.65
CA HIS A 62 -38.68 -34.61 -37.06
C HIS A 62 -37.55 -34.95 -38.04
N PHE A 63 -36.41 -35.40 -37.51
CA PHE A 63 -35.72 -36.57 -38.04
C PHE A 63 -35.13 -37.44 -36.91
N THR A 64 -34.97 -38.75 -37.15
CA THR A 64 -34.66 -39.75 -36.10
C THR A 64 -33.80 -40.91 -36.60
N GLN A 65 -32.82 -41.34 -35.79
CA GLN A 65 -32.30 -42.72 -35.62
C GLN A 65 -31.22 -42.64 -34.51
N ALA A 66 -31.19 -43.36 -33.37
CA ALA A 66 -31.81 -44.59 -32.83
C ALA A 66 -30.96 -45.87 -32.95
N ALA A 67 -30.29 -46.26 -31.86
CA ALA A 67 -29.83 -47.63 -31.58
C ALA A 67 -29.66 -47.90 -30.06
N THR A 68 -30.06 -49.11 -29.67
CA THR A 68 -30.06 -49.82 -28.36
C THR A 68 -28.79 -49.75 -27.46
N VAL A 69 -28.71 -50.07 -26.15
CA VAL A 69 -29.62 -50.31 -24.96
C VAL A 69 -29.08 -51.45 -24.05
N ARG A 70 -28.63 -51.11 -22.81
CA ARG A 70 -28.58 -51.94 -21.56
C ARG A 70 -27.65 -53.21 -21.48
N PRO A 71 -27.49 -53.90 -20.31
CA PRO A 71 -27.01 -53.40 -18.99
C PRO A 71 -26.13 -54.38 -18.14
N ALA A 72 -25.39 -53.89 -17.12
CA ALA A 72 -25.01 -54.52 -15.82
C ALA A 72 -23.98 -53.59 -15.09
N VAL A 73 -23.90 -53.32 -13.78
CA VAL A 73 -24.33 -53.91 -12.47
C VAL A 73 -23.17 -54.58 -11.67
N THR A 74 -23.14 -54.32 -10.36
CA THR A 74 -22.36 -54.94 -9.25
C THR A 74 -20.85 -54.64 -9.02
N THR A 75 -20.60 -53.68 -8.10
CA THR A 75 -19.85 -53.81 -6.81
C THR A 75 -18.31 -53.97 -6.68
N GLN A 76 -17.85 -53.53 -5.49
CA GLN A 76 -16.62 -53.84 -4.73
C GLN A 76 -15.32 -53.05 -5.01
N ALA A 77 -14.86 -52.38 -3.94
CA ALA A 77 -13.44 -52.14 -3.66
C ALA A 77 -12.85 -53.37 -2.94
N PRO A 78 -11.51 -53.51 -2.89
CA PRO A 78 -10.88 -53.27 -1.58
C PRO A 78 -9.49 -52.59 -1.63
N VAL A 79 -8.97 -52.26 -0.46
CA VAL A 79 -7.61 -51.74 -0.20
C VAL A 79 -6.57 -52.86 -0.26
N ALA A 80 -5.40 -52.61 -0.86
CA ALA A 80 -4.18 -53.38 -0.57
C ALA A 80 -2.89 -52.58 -0.86
N THR A 81 -2.01 -52.50 0.14
CA THR A 81 -0.64 -51.97 0.07
C THR A 81 0.31 -52.96 -0.61
N LEU A 82 1.33 -52.48 -1.35
CA LEU A 82 2.64 -53.15 -1.42
C LEU A 82 3.73 -52.19 -1.93
N ALA A 83 5.01 -52.59 -1.84
CA ALA A 83 6.15 -51.68 -1.83
C ALA A 83 7.37 -52.14 -2.66
N ASN A 84 8.32 -51.22 -2.82
CA ASN A 84 9.71 -51.39 -3.26
C ASN A 84 10.00 -51.85 -4.70
N THR A 85 10.82 -51.07 -5.39
CA THR A 85 12.10 -51.63 -5.91
C THR A 85 13.20 -50.56 -5.91
N TYR A 86 14.45 -51.02 -5.72
CA TYR A 86 15.66 -50.19 -5.59
C TYR A 86 16.27 -49.81 -6.95
N ASN A 87 16.95 -48.67 -7.04
CA ASN A 87 18.40 -48.71 -7.26
C ASN A 87 19.16 -47.47 -6.72
N ARG A 88 20.49 -47.55 -6.66
CA ARG A 88 21.37 -46.65 -5.89
C ARG A 88 22.17 -45.64 -6.72
N GLY A 89 22.46 -44.49 -6.12
CA GLY A 89 23.54 -43.57 -6.49
C GLY A 89 24.09 -42.85 -5.25
N THR A 90 25.32 -43.17 -4.83
CA THR A 90 25.99 -42.66 -3.62
C THR A 90 26.87 -41.43 -3.92
N MET A 91 27.38 -40.62 -2.98
CA MET A 91 27.08 -40.24 -1.57
C MET A 91 28.37 -39.53 -1.08
N HIS A 92 28.31 -38.43 -0.31
CA HIS A 92 29.30 -38.21 0.77
C HIS A 92 28.92 -37.06 1.72
N VAL A 93 28.87 -37.37 3.02
CA VAL A 93 28.97 -36.43 4.16
C VAL A 93 29.75 -37.17 5.26
N PRO A 94 30.75 -36.56 5.94
CA PRO A 94 31.43 -37.15 7.09
C PRO A 94 30.77 -36.73 8.42
N SER A 95 30.85 -37.58 9.45
CA SER A 95 30.31 -37.28 10.79
C SER A 95 31.14 -37.93 11.92
N ALA A 96 31.33 -37.21 13.02
CA ALA A 96 31.67 -37.68 14.36
C ALA A 96 31.26 -36.54 15.34
N ALA A 97 30.57 -36.73 16.47
CA ALA A 97 30.81 -37.62 17.61
C ALA A 97 32.17 -37.35 18.29
N GLY A 98 32.28 -36.95 19.56
CA GLY A 98 31.27 -36.64 20.57
C GLY A 98 31.69 -37.15 21.95
N LEU A 99 31.59 -36.35 23.01
CA LEU A 99 31.84 -36.78 24.40
C LEU A 99 31.30 -35.74 25.40
N ALA A 100 31.03 -36.17 26.63
CA ALA A 100 30.46 -35.32 27.68
C ALA A 100 31.21 -35.45 29.01
N ARG A 101 31.35 -34.33 29.73
CA ARG A 101 31.43 -34.19 31.20
C ARG A 101 31.51 -32.69 31.53
N GLY A 102 30.78 -32.26 32.56
CA GLY A 102 30.86 -30.89 33.08
C GLY A 102 31.66 -30.80 34.38
N SER A 103 32.04 -29.58 34.76
CA SER A 103 32.54 -29.23 36.11
C SER A 103 32.08 -27.82 36.46
N VAL A 104 31.71 -27.61 37.72
CA VAL A 104 31.38 -26.29 38.30
C VAL A 104 32.63 -25.73 38.97
N MET A 105 32.94 -24.45 38.76
CA MET A 105 33.60 -23.65 39.80
C MET A 105 33.37 -22.14 39.65
N GLN A 106 33.22 -21.48 40.79
CA GLN A 106 33.24 -20.02 40.93
C GLN A 106 34.67 -19.54 41.19
N SER A 107 35.00 -18.28 40.88
CA SER A 107 35.31 -17.26 41.92
C SER A 107 35.90 -15.97 41.33
N GLN A 108 35.63 -14.86 42.04
CA GLN A 108 36.45 -13.64 42.29
C GLN A 108 37.48 -13.21 41.21
N GLY A 109 37.54 -11.95 40.77
CA GLY A 109 37.17 -10.70 41.44
C GLY A 109 38.44 -9.93 41.84
N GLY A 110 38.66 -8.75 41.24
CA GLY A 110 39.83 -7.90 41.51
C GLY A 110 39.73 -6.57 40.76
N ALA A 111 40.02 -5.46 41.44
CA ALA A 111 39.92 -4.10 40.92
C ALA A 111 41.27 -3.35 41.05
N THR A 112 41.27 -2.03 40.81
CA THR A 112 42.42 -1.09 40.88
C THR A 112 43.42 -1.18 39.71
N ALA A 113 44.12 -0.11 39.30
CA ALA A 113 43.86 1.34 39.39
C ALA A 113 44.76 2.09 38.37
N TRP A 114 44.47 3.37 38.09
CA TRP A 114 45.38 4.30 37.39
C TRP A 114 46.55 4.71 38.31
N PRO A 115 47.72 5.10 37.75
CA PRO A 115 47.97 6.55 37.65
C PRO A 115 48.71 7.01 36.36
N SER A 116 48.83 8.34 36.25
CA SER A 116 49.26 9.16 35.12
C SER A 116 50.76 9.49 35.01
N GLY A 117 51.21 9.93 33.82
CA GLY A 117 52.38 10.80 33.62
C GLY A 117 53.66 10.11 33.14
N GLU A 118 54.65 10.81 32.55
CA GLU A 118 54.64 12.17 31.97
C GLU A 118 55.73 12.30 30.88
N ARG A 119 55.74 13.45 30.17
CA ARG A 119 56.72 13.99 29.19
C ARG A 119 58.09 13.30 29.01
N THR A 120 58.56 13.23 27.76
CA THR A 120 59.81 13.89 27.31
C THR A 120 60.01 13.83 25.78
N GLY A 121 60.77 14.80 25.23
CA GLY A 121 61.47 14.72 23.94
C GLY A 121 62.98 14.91 24.17
N PRO A 122 63.80 15.43 23.23
CA PRO A 122 63.48 15.95 21.89
C PRO A 122 64.48 15.43 20.81
N ASN A 123 64.86 16.31 19.85
CA ASN A 123 65.96 16.21 18.86
C ASN A 123 65.69 15.47 17.53
N LEU A 124 66.26 15.88 16.37
CA LEU A 124 66.61 17.21 15.82
C LEU A 124 67.08 17.02 14.35
N LEU A 125 67.08 18.09 13.53
CA LEU A 125 67.75 18.22 12.21
C LEU A 125 67.16 17.33 11.07
N SER A 126 67.27 17.66 9.77
CA SER A 126 67.88 18.82 9.07
C SER A 126 67.40 18.95 7.61
N PHE A 127 67.05 20.18 7.17
CA PHE A 127 67.14 20.77 5.80
C PHE A 127 66.53 20.01 4.57
N ALA A 128 66.43 20.60 3.37
CA ALA A 128 65.67 21.79 2.92
C ALA A 128 65.81 21.99 1.38
N ALA A 129 64.75 22.43 0.68
CA ALA A 129 64.76 23.01 -0.69
C ALA A 129 65.28 22.12 -1.86
N ALA A 130 65.08 22.41 -3.16
CA ALA A 130 64.00 23.08 -3.93
C ALA A 130 64.27 22.87 -5.45
N SER A 131 63.40 23.41 -6.34
CA SER A 131 63.64 23.67 -7.79
C SER A 131 63.66 22.46 -8.77
N LEU A 132 63.44 22.58 -10.10
CA LEU A 132 62.55 23.41 -10.98
C LEU A 132 62.71 22.92 -12.45
N LEU A 133 61.89 23.43 -13.40
CA LEU A 133 62.03 23.32 -14.89
C LEU A 133 61.75 21.91 -15.50
N SER A 134 61.35 21.70 -16.77
CA SER A 134 60.94 22.54 -17.94
C SER A 134 60.23 21.65 -19.01
N LEU A 135 60.11 22.01 -20.31
CA LEU A 135 59.17 22.94 -20.98
C LEU A 135 59.31 22.76 -22.53
N VAL A 136 58.25 22.98 -23.35
CA VAL A 136 58.21 22.93 -24.85
C VAL A 136 58.16 21.49 -25.43
N GLY A 137 57.47 21.13 -26.53
CA GLY A 137 56.60 21.80 -27.54
C GLY A 137 55.68 20.76 -28.24
N LEU A 138 55.13 20.89 -29.47
CA LEU A 138 55.14 21.95 -30.51
C LEU A 138 53.83 21.89 -31.37
N VAL A 139 53.85 22.03 -32.71
CA VAL A 139 52.67 22.24 -33.62
C VAL A 139 52.83 21.56 -35.01
N VAL A 140 51.73 21.48 -35.81
CA VAL A 140 51.57 21.13 -37.27
C VAL A 140 51.07 19.70 -37.56
N GLY A 141 50.09 19.44 -38.44
CA GLY A 141 49.12 20.34 -39.12
C GLY A 141 48.38 19.75 -40.35
N ILE A 142 47.22 20.33 -40.69
CA ILE A 142 46.52 20.37 -42.01
C ILE A 142 46.24 19.05 -42.78
N ARG A 143 44.94 18.69 -42.94
CA ARG A 143 44.31 18.55 -44.27
C ARG A 143 42.76 18.49 -44.24
N MET A 144 42.14 19.03 -45.28
CA MET A 144 40.70 18.95 -45.56
C MET A 144 40.41 17.85 -46.60
N ALA A 145 39.19 17.29 -46.58
CA ALA A 145 38.55 16.66 -47.73
C ALA A 145 37.02 16.85 -47.62
N MET A 146 36.33 17.06 -48.75
CA MET A 146 34.87 17.25 -48.80
C MET A 146 34.27 16.47 -49.98
N ARG A 147 33.08 15.90 -49.76
CA ARG A 147 32.08 15.51 -50.79
C ARG A 147 32.51 14.36 -51.74
N PRO A 148 31.59 13.77 -52.55
CA PRO A 148 30.18 14.12 -52.79
C PRO A 148 29.14 13.01 -52.49
N SER A 149 27.88 13.35 -52.77
CA SER A 149 26.62 12.64 -52.55
C SER A 149 26.31 11.50 -53.53
N LYS A 150 25.30 10.68 -53.16
CA LYS A 150 24.36 10.09 -54.14
C LYS A 150 22.90 10.15 -53.66
N GLU A 151 22.06 10.56 -54.60
CA GLU A 151 20.60 10.46 -54.68
C GLU A 151 20.20 9.06 -55.26
N VAL A 152 18.95 8.59 -55.39
CA VAL A 152 17.59 8.88 -54.87
C VAL A 152 16.71 7.67 -55.25
N SER A 153 15.66 7.35 -54.50
CA SER A 153 14.40 6.89 -55.11
C SER A 153 13.19 7.22 -54.22
N MET A 154 12.13 7.72 -54.85
CA MET A 154 10.78 7.81 -54.27
C MET A 154 9.85 6.88 -55.05
N ALA A 155 8.79 6.40 -54.41
CA ALA A 155 7.62 5.85 -55.07
C ALA A 155 6.36 6.50 -54.49
N THR A 156 5.54 7.10 -55.34
CA THR A 156 4.35 7.87 -54.96
C THR A 156 3.08 7.11 -55.30
N VAL A 157 2.12 7.03 -54.36
CA VAL A 157 0.71 6.72 -54.69
C VAL A 157 -0.22 7.67 -53.93
N THR A 158 -1.20 8.17 -54.67
CA THR A 158 -2.24 9.16 -54.34
C THR A 158 -3.00 8.93 -53.03
N GLY A 159 -3.35 10.02 -52.34
CA GLY A 159 -4.32 10.03 -51.23
C GLY A 159 -5.75 10.42 -51.65
N SER A 160 -6.66 10.52 -50.68
CA SER A 160 -8.06 10.93 -50.85
C SER A 160 -8.46 12.01 -49.83
N LYS A 161 -9.45 12.84 -50.16
CA LYS A 161 -10.04 13.85 -49.27
C LYS A 161 -11.24 13.26 -48.53
N ILE A 162 -11.43 13.61 -47.26
CA ILE A 162 -12.70 13.46 -46.55
C ILE A 162 -13.13 14.84 -46.02
N GLN A 163 -14.44 15.11 -46.01
CA GLN A 163 -15.03 16.43 -45.77
C GLN A 163 -15.29 16.70 -44.28
N THR A 164 -15.26 17.97 -43.90
CA THR A 164 -15.80 18.44 -42.61
C THR A 164 -17.32 18.42 -42.62
N GLY A 165 -17.94 17.76 -41.64
CA GLY A 165 -19.38 17.82 -41.37
C GLY A 165 -19.64 18.14 -39.90
N ALA A 166 -20.53 19.10 -39.63
CA ALA A 166 -20.87 19.52 -38.27
C ALA A 166 -22.19 18.89 -37.80
N PHE A 167 -22.29 18.59 -36.51
CA PHE A 167 -23.53 18.19 -35.84
C PHE A 167 -23.83 19.08 -34.63
N GLY A 168 -25.11 19.38 -34.43
CA GLY A 168 -25.60 20.27 -33.36
C GLY A 168 -25.84 19.55 -32.01
N PRO A 169 -26.19 20.31 -30.96
CA PRO A 169 -26.27 19.81 -29.60
C PRO A 169 -27.63 19.17 -29.25
N THR A 170 -27.60 18.17 -28.37
CA THR A 170 -28.78 17.61 -27.69
C THR A 170 -28.69 17.86 -26.19
N ASN A 171 -29.70 18.50 -25.60
CA ASN A 171 -29.80 18.71 -24.16
C ASN A 171 -30.11 17.40 -23.42
N MET A 172 -29.55 17.25 -22.22
CA MET A 172 -30.01 16.28 -21.22
C MET A 172 -30.45 17.05 -19.97
N GLN A 173 -31.64 16.75 -19.44
CA GLN A 173 -32.29 17.53 -18.39
C GLN A 173 -31.82 17.15 -16.97
N SER A 174 -31.92 18.10 -16.04
CA SER A 174 -31.38 17.98 -14.67
C SER A 174 -32.44 18.21 -13.58
N THR A 175 -32.67 17.22 -12.73
CA THR A 175 -33.40 17.30 -11.45
C THR A 175 -32.87 16.20 -10.52
N GLY A 176 -32.52 16.42 -9.26
CA GLY A 176 -32.37 17.67 -8.50
C GLY A 176 -32.02 17.33 -7.04
N ILE A 177 -30.95 17.93 -6.48
CA ILE A 177 -30.43 17.61 -5.14
C ILE A 177 -30.47 18.85 -4.25
N TYR A 178 -30.98 18.73 -3.02
CA TYR A 178 -30.99 19.81 -2.03
C TYR A 178 -29.61 20.04 -1.40
N PRO A 179 -29.24 21.30 -1.06
CA PRO A 179 -27.86 21.65 -0.76
C PRO A 179 -27.48 21.46 0.72
N VAL A 180 -26.30 20.89 0.96
CA VAL A 180 -25.56 21.06 2.23
C VAL A 180 -24.59 22.24 2.04
N ALA A 181 -24.81 23.33 2.76
CA ALA A 181 -23.94 24.50 2.74
C ALA A 181 -22.68 24.27 3.58
N GLY A 182 -21.52 24.82 3.17
CA GLY A 182 -20.33 24.85 4.04
C GLY A 182 -18.96 24.53 3.42
N ARG A 183 -18.79 24.51 2.09
CA ARG A 183 -17.44 24.45 1.48
C ARG A 183 -17.24 25.54 0.43
N LYS A 184 -16.31 26.47 0.72
CA LYS A 184 -15.61 27.28 -0.29
C LYS A 184 -14.18 26.75 -0.39
N ASN A 185 -13.57 26.90 -1.57
CA ASN A 185 -12.20 26.47 -1.88
C ASN A 185 -11.96 24.94 -1.77
N LEU A 186 -12.70 24.18 -2.57
CA LEU A 186 -12.18 22.91 -3.12
C LEU A 186 -11.77 23.17 -4.57
N THR A 187 -10.49 23.01 -4.87
CA THR A 187 -9.94 23.14 -6.23
C THR A 187 -10.58 22.09 -7.12
N ARG A 188 -11.02 22.47 -8.33
CA ARG A 188 -11.66 21.54 -9.28
C ARG A 188 -10.63 20.55 -9.83
N CYS A 189 -10.49 19.40 -9.17
CA CYS A 189 -10.07 18.18 -9.86
C CYS A 189 -11.11 17.88 -10.94
N LYS A 190 -10.80 18.22 -12.20
CA LYS A 190 -11.60 17.78 -13.34
C LYS A 190 -11.46 16.27 -13.43
N ALA A 191 -12.55 15.53 -13.18
CA ALA A 191 -12.64 14.15 -13.62
C ALA A 191 -12.51 14.14 -15.14
N VAL A 192 -11.36 13.70 -15.65
CA VAL A 192 -11.16 13.50 -17.08
C VAL A 192 -11.89 12.22 -17.43
N ALA A 193 -13.06 12.36 -18.04
CA ALA A 193 -13.79 11.25 -18.63
C ALA A 193 -13.00 10.72 -19.85
N VAL A 194 -12.03 9.84 -19.59
CA VAL A 194 -11.32 9.11 -20.64
C VAL A 194 -12.35 8.20 -21.31
N VAL A 195 -12.70 8.53 -22.55
CA VAL A 195 -13.61 7.73 -23.37
C VAL A 195 -12.97 6.36 -23.58
N ALA A 196 -13.66 5.29 -23.15
CA ALA A 196 -13.24 3.92 -23.40
C ALA A 196 -13.47 3.58 -24.89
N GLY A 197 -12.52 3.95 -25.74
CA GLY A 197 -12.59 3.73 -27.19
C GLY A 197 -11.23 3.90 -27.88
N GLY A 198 -10.76 2.82 -28.50
CA GLY A 198 -9.48 2.78 -29.23
C GLY A 198 -8.61 1.62 -28.76
N GLY A 199 -8.42 0.61 -29.63
CA GLY A 199 -7.52 -0.51 -29.35
C GLY A 199 -6.06 -0.09 -29.48
N GLY A 200 -5.42 0.24 -28.37
CA GLY A 200 -3.96 0.33 -28.26
C GLY A 200 -3.39 -0.98 -27.72
N GLU A 201 -2.16 -1.33 -28.11
CA GLU A 201 -1.45 -2.48 -27.55
C GLU A 201 -1.30 -2.34 -26.03
N SER A 202 -1.65 -3.39 -25.28
CA SER A 202 -1.43 -3.43 -23.84
C SER A 202 0.07 -3.52 -23.56
N MET A 203 0.71 -2.41 -23.20
CA MET A 203 2.15 -2.40 -22.92
C MET A 203 2.48 -3.40 -21.80
N LYS A 204 3.33 -4.40 -22.12
CA LYS A 204 3.83 -5.41 -21.19
C LYS A 204 4.56 -4.73 -20.02
N TYR A 205 4.30 -5.17 -18.79
CA TYR A 205 5.02 -4.68 -17.60
C TYR A 205 5.54 -5.78 -16.67
N CYS A 206 4.87 -6.94 -16.62
CA CYS A 206 5.34 -8.17 -16.00
C CYS A 206 5.63 -9.21 -17.11
N GLU A 207 6.32 -10.30 -16.77
CA GLU A 207 6.63 -11.34 -17.76
C GLU A 207 5.44 -12.23 -18.12
N ASP A 208 4.54 -12.40 -17.16
CA ASP A 208 3.41 -13.29 -17.16
C ASP A 208 2.35 -12.63 -16.25
N VAL A 209 1.07 -12.79 -16.56
CA VAL A 209 -0.04 -12.22 -15.77
C VAL A 209 -0.80 -13.30 -15.00
N HIS A 210 -0.54 -14.58 -15.28
CA HIS A 210 -1.23 -15.76 -14.75
C HIS A 210 -0.41 -16.48 -13.66
N ARG A 211 0.90 -16.19 -13.53
CA ARG A 211 1.80 -16.68 -12.47
C ARG A 211 2.91 -15.67 -12.14
N SER A 212 3.47 -15.79 -10.94
CA SER A 212 4.64 -15.00 -10.54
C SER A 212 5.89 -15.42 -11.32
N LYS A 213 6.49 -14.52 -12.10
CA LYS A 213 7.71 -14.77 -12.88
C LYS A 213 8.60 -13.53 -12.90
N ARG A 214 9.83 -13.63 -12.35
CA ARG A 214 10.80 -12.51 -12.30
C ARG A 214 10.97 -11.86 -13.68
N ARG A 215 10.83 -10.54 -13.74
CA ARG A 215 11.18 -9.73 -14.92
C ARG A 215 12.69 -9.88 -15.21
N PRO A 216 13.11 -10.21 -16.45
CA PRO A 216 14.52 -10.21 -16.84
C PRO A 216 15.15 -8.85 -16.63
N THR A 217 16.28 -8.82 -15.92
CA THR A 217 17.07 -7.62 -15.68
C THR A 217 18.56 -7.92 -15.73
N ARG A 218 19.35 -6.99 -16.29
CA ARG A 218 20.81 -7.11 -16.33
C ARG A 218 21.40 -7.15 -14.93
N THR A 219 22.47 -7.92 -14.73
CA THR A 219 23.23 -7.87 -13.48
C THR A 219 23.93 -6.51 -13.33
N VAL A 220 23.62 -5.80 -12.24
CA VAL A 220 24.31 -4.58 -11.78
C VAL A 220 25.12 -4.95 -10.53
N TRP A 221 26.38 -4.54 -10.48
CA TRP A 221 27.28 -4.88 -9.37
C TRP A 221 27.38 -3.74 -8.35
N ILE A 222 27.11 -4.06 -7.09
CA ILE A 222 27.19 -3.16 -5.94
C ILE A 222 28.24 -3.73 -5.00
N GLY A 223 29.50 -3.34 -5.21
CA GLY A 223 30.63 -4.00 -4.56
C GLY A 223 30.66 -5.47 -4.97
N LYS A 224 30.61 -6.39 -4.00
CA LYS A 224 30.51 -7.84 -4.25
C LYS A 224 29.09 -8.34 -4.53
N VAL A 225 28.04 -7.54 -4.30
CA VAL A 225 26.65 -8.01 -4.37
C VAL A 225 26.10 -7.78 -5.79
N PRO A 226 25.74 -8.85 -6.52
CA PRO A 226 25.03 -8.72 -7.79
C PRO A 226 23.55 -8.42 -7.54
N VAL A 227 22.96 -7.56 -8.37
CA VAL A 227 21.53 -7.24 -8.35
C VAL A 227 20.97 -7.40 -9.76
N GLY A 228 20.02 -8.30 -9.93
CA GLY A 228 19.34 -8.58 -11.20
C GLY A 228 18.45 -9.82 -11.11
N SER A 229 17.84 -10.21 -12.23
CA SER A 229 16.84 -11.28 -12.30
C SER A 229 17.40 -12.68 -12.07
N GLU A 230 18.68 -12.86 -12.39
CA GLU A 230 19.43 -14.12 -12.22
C GLU A 230 19.86 -14.36 -10.76
N HIS A 231 19.61 -13.40 -9.86
CA HIS A 231 20.09 -13.40 -8.48
C HIS A 231 18.93 -13.36 -7.48
N PRO A 232 19.16 -13.80 -6.22
CA PRO A 232 18.26 -13.52 -5.10
C PRO A 232 17.98 -12.02 -4.95
N LEU A 233 16.85 -11.69 -4.33
CA LEU A 233 16.48 -10.31 -4.02
C LEU A 233 17.42 -9.74 -2.96
N ALA A 234 18.31 -8.80 -3.33
CA ALA A 234 19.28 -8.24 -2.39
C ALA A 234 18.57 -7.31 -1.37
N LEU A 235 18.78 -7.57 -0.08
CA LEU A 235 18.11 -6.87 1.03
C LEU A 235 18.92 -5.63 1.43
N GLN A 236 18.25 -4.48 1.62
CA GLN A 236 18.91 -3.22 1.98
C GLN A 236 18.24 -2.51 3.15
N THR A 237 19.06 -1.88 3.99
CA THR A 237 18.64 -1.00 5.10
C THR A 237 19.37 0.35 5.03
N MET A 238 19.13 1.26 5.98
CA MET A 238 19.80 2.56 6.07
C MET A 238 20.14 2.94 7.52
N THR A 239 21.37 3.41 7.77
CA THR A 239 21.81 3.83 9.11
C THR A 239 21.05 5.06 9.62
N THR A 240 20.62 4.98 10.88
CA THR A 240 20.03 6.10 11.63
C THR A 240 21.09 6.96 12.31
N THR A 241 22.30 6.45 12.48
CA THR A 241 23.46 7.18 13.03
C THR A 241 23.94 8.37 12.18
N ASP A 242 24.43 9.41 12.86
CA ASP A 242 25.23 10.48 12.24
C ASP A 242 26.52 9.88 11.66
N THR A 243 26.65 9.93 10.34
CA THR A 243 27.78 9.38 9.57
C THR A 243 29.14 9.99 9.95
N ARG A 244 29.18 11.16 10.60
CA ARG A 244 30.43 11.73 11.15
C ARG A 244 30.93 10.93 12.36
N ASN A 245 30.04 10.26 13.09
CA ASN A 245 30.40 9.32 14.14
C ASN A 245 30.74 7.97 13.48
N VAL A 246 32.00 7.85 13.06
CA VAL A 246 32.56 6.66 12.40
C VAL A 246 32.32 5.41 13.22
N GLU A 247 32.56 5.44 14.54
CA GLU A 247 32.43 4.25 15.39
C GLU A 247 30.98 3.77 15.50
N ALA A 248 30.04 4.67 15.82
CA ALA A 248 28.63 4.31 15.90
C ALA A 248 28.09 3.81 14.55
N THR A 249 28.49 4.45 13.45
CA THR A 249 28.08 4.08 12.10
C THR A 249 28.64 2.71 11.69
N VAL A 250 29.93 2.43 11.96
CA VAL A 250 30.55 1.11 11.74
C VAL A 250 29.83 0.03 12.55
N ASN A 251 29.57 0.28 13.83
CA ASN A 251 28.92 -0.69 14.71
C ASN A 251 27.46 -0.95 14.29
N GLN A 252 26.71 0.06 13.81
CA GLN A 252 25.37 -0.13 13.26
C GLN A 252 25.36 -0.85 11.91
N ILE A 253 26.34 -0.58 11.02
CA ILE A 253 26.49 -1.32 9.76
C ILE A 253 26.77 -2.80 10.03
N ILE A 254 27.58 -3.13 11.05
CA ILE A 254 27.85 -4.50 11.50
C ILE A 254 26.54 -5.17 11.96
N LYS A 255 25.79 -4.57 12.89
CA LYS A 255 24.47 -5.09 13.29
C LYS A 255 23.55 -5.37 12.09
N CYS A 256 23.50 -4.45 11.13
CA CYS A 256 22.69 -4.59 9.92
C CYS A 256 23.14 -5.76 9.05
N ALA A 257 24.45 -5.98 8.90
CA ALA A 257 25.01 -7.11 8.16
C ALA A 257 24.73 -8.44 8.87
N ASP A 258 24.89 -8.49 10.20
CA ASP A 258 24.60 -9.68 11.04
C ASP A 258 23.10 -10.02 11.04
N ALA A 259 22.22 -9.00 11.03
CA ALA A 259 20.79 -9.16 10.80
C ALA A 259 20.44 -9.65 9.39
N GLY A 260 21.40 -9.68 8.47
CA GLY A 260 21.29 -10.22 7.11
C GLY A 260 20.86 -9.21 6.04
N CYS A 261 21.28 -7.94 6.15
CA CYS A 261 21.19 -6.97 5.06
C CYS A 261 22.43 -7.06 4.15
N ASP A 262 22.24 -7.34 2.87
CA ASP A 262 23.33 -7.45 1.89
C ASP A 262 24.04 -6.11 1.65
N ILE A 263 23.30 -4.99 1.70
CA ILE A 263 23.77 -3.66 1.31
C ILE A 263 23.25 -2.61 2.31
N VAL A 264 24.12 -1.75 2.85
CA VAL A 264 23.73 -0.74 3.84
C VAL A 264 23.91 0.68 3.31
N ARG A 265 22.89 1.52 3.48
CA ARG A 265 22.87 2.92 3.07
C ARG A 265 23.19 3.85 4.25
N LEU A 266 23.84 4.98 3.97
CA LEU A 266 24.16 6.03 4.94
C LEU A 266 23.90 7.41 4.34
N THR A 267 23.70 8.43 5.18
CA THR A 267 23.39 9.78 4.72
C THR A 267 24.66 10.59 4.52
N VAL A 268 24.84 11.20 3.34
CA VAL A 268 26.03 12.00 3.05
C VAL A 268 25.60 13.38 2.54
N GLN A 269 25.54 14.36 3.46
CA GLN A 269 25.09 15.72 3.12
C GLN A 269 26.23 16.65 2.72
N GLY A 270 27.40 16.54 3.35
CA GLY A 270 28.54 17.42 3.16
C GLY A 270 29.86 16.68 3.03
N MET A 271 30.95 17.45 2.96
CA MET A 271 32.30 16.91 2.83
C MET A 271 32.72 16.10 4.07
N LYS A 272 32.30 16.52 5.28
CA LYS A 272 32.65 15.82 6.53
C LYS A 272 32.12 14.39 6.56
N GLU A 273 30.89 14.20 6.09
CA GLU A 273 30.25 12.90 5.99
C GLU A 273 30.94 12.06 4.89
N ALA A 274 31.30 12.67 3.75
CA ALA A 274 32.02 11.99 2.67
C ALA A 274 33.45 11.57 3.04
N ASP A 275 34.17 12.38 3.82
CA ASP A 275 35.49 12.04 4.35
C ASP A 275 35.38 10.94 5.42
N ALA A 276 34.34 10.98 6.27
CA ALA A 276 34.05 9.92 7.23
C ALA A 276 33.73 8.56 6.56
N CYS A 277 33.11 8.56 5.36
CA CYS A 277 32.86 7.32 4.59
C CYS A 277 34.15 6.52 4.32
N MET A 278 35.28 7.19 4.08
CA MET A 278 36.58 6.52 3.88
C MET A 278 37.03 5.79 5.15
N ALA A 279 36.87 6.42 6.31
CA ALA A 279 37.20 5.83 7.61
C ALA A 279 36.24 4.67 7.98
N ILE A 280 34.94 4.81 7.68
CA ILE A 280 33.93 3.76 7.86
C ILE A 280 34.27 2.53 7.01
N LYS A 281 34.47 2.69 5.69
CA LYS A 281 34.78 1.56 4.79
C LYS A 281 36.10 0.89 5.20
N LYS A 282 37.12 1.65 5.59
CA LYS A 282 38.38 1.11 6.12
C LYS A 282 38.14 0.29 7.40
N SER A 283 37.45 0.85 8.40
CA SER A 283 37.26 0.19 9.69
C SER A 283 36.39 -1.07 9.59
N LEU A 284 35.41 -1.11 8.67
CA LEU A 284 34.66 -2.32 8.36
C LEU A 284 35.59 -3.43 7.85
N VAL A 285 36.45 -3.13 6.86
CA VAL A 285 37.41 -4.09 6.30
C VAL A 285 38.43 -4.55 7.36
N GLU A 286 38.91 -3.65 8.23
CA GLU A 286 39.78 -4.00 9.37
C GLU A 286 39.07 -4.90 10.41
N LYS A 287 37.74 -4.82 10.52
CA LYS A 287 36.90 -5.71 11.33
C LYS A 287 36.44 -6.99 10.59
N GLY A 288 36.82 -7.18 9.33
CA GLY A 288 36.44 -8.34 8.51
C GLY A 288 35.10 -8.21 7.75
N TYR A 289 34.47 -7.03 7.74
CA TYR A 289 33.20 -6.76 7.06
C TYR A 289 33.46 -6.08 5.71
N ASP A 290 32.89 -6.66 4.66
CA ASP A 290 33.00 -6.20 3.27
C ASP A 290 31.68 -5.68 2.68
N THR A 291 30.67 -5.49 3.54
CA THR A 291 29.32 -4.99 3.23
C THR A 291 29.38 -3.77 2.29
N PRO A 292 28.74 -3.83 1.10
CA PRO A 292 28.67 -2.69 0.21
C PRO A 292 27.90 -1.51 0.81
N LEU A 293 28.49 -0.33 0.67
CA LEU A 293 27.98 0.93 1.20
C LEU A 293 27.27 1.75 0.12
N VAL A 294 26.22 2.46 0.52
CA VAL A 294 25.46 3.37 -0.34
C VAL A 294 25.44 4.78 0.24
N ALA A 295 25.98 5.77 -0.48
CA ALA A 295 25.78 7.17 -0.11
C ALA A 295 24.43 7.68 -0.61
N ASP A 296 23.57 8.19 0.30
CA ASP A 296 22.32 8.86 -0.07
C ASP A 296 22.56 10.37 -0.25
N ILE A 297 22.83 10.77 -1.50
CA ILE A 297 23.05 12.18 -1.87
C ILE A 297 21.71 12.84 -2.20
N HIS A 298 21.55 14.08 -1.71
CA HIS A 298 20.45 14.97 -2.07
C HIS A 298 21.00 16.22 -2.78
N PHE A 299 21.93 16.96 -2.15
CA PHE A 299 22.28 18.31 -2.56
C PHE A 299 23.81 18.60 -2.55
N SER A 300 24.58 17.99 -3.47
CA SER A 300 25.88 18.53 -3.95
C SER A 300 26.58 17.57 -4.92
N PRO A 301 26.80 17.96 -6.19
CA PRO A 301 27.66 17.21 -7.11
C PRO A 301 29.10 17.06 -6.59
N LYS A 302 29.63 18.04 -5.83
CA LYS A 302 30.99 17.98 -5.25
C LYS A 302 31.11 16.89 -4.19
N VAL A 303 30.08 16.73 -3.36
CA VAL A 303 30.03 15.68 -2.32
C VAL A 303 29.85 14.30 -2.97
N ALA A 304 28.98 14.18 -3.97
CA ALA A 304 28.83 12.95 -4.75
C ALA A 304 30.15 12.52 -5.42
N MET A 305 30.85 13.47 -6.05
CA MET A 305 32.16 13.24 -6.67
C MET A 305 33.23 12.82 -5.67
N LYS A 306 33.22 13.33 -4.44
CA LYS A 306 34.16 12.90 -3.39
C LYS A 306 33.82 11.50 -2.87
N VAL A 307 32.56 11.26 -2.50
CA VAL A 307 32.16 10.01 -1.84
C VAL A 307 32.25 8.78 -2.77
N ALA A 308 32.21 8.96 -4.09
CA ALA A 308 32.42 7.88 -5.08
C ALA A 308 33.72 7.08 -4.88
N GLU A 309 34.74 7.69 -4.27
CA GLU A 309 35.98 7.02 -3.87
C GLU A 309 35.75 5.98 -2.76
N ALA A 310 34.85 6.28 -1.82
CA ALA A 310 34.61 5.53 -0.58
C ALA A 310 33.53 4.44 -0.68
N VAL A 311 32.43 4.70 -1.39
CA VAL A 311 31.23 3.84 -1.40
C VAL A 311 31.07 3.07 -2.71
N ASP A 312 30.33 1.97 -2.63
CA ASP A 312 30.09 1.03 -3.72
C ASP A 312 28.92 1.46 -4.64
N LYS A 313 27.94 2.20 -4.08
CA LYS A 313 26.80 2.78 -4.81
C LYS A 313 26.50 4.22 -4.35
N ILE A 314 26.02 5.07 -5.25
CA ILE A 314 25.48 6.40 -4.93
C ILE A 314 23.98 6.44 -5.29
N ARG A 315 23.13 6.93 -4.39
CA ARG A 315 21.76 7.33 -4.75
C ARG A 315 21.76 8.80 -5.17
N VAL A 316 21.09 9.06 -6.29
CA VAL A 316 20.70 10.40 -6.74
C VAL A 316 19.17 10.49 -6.76
N ASN A 317 18.64 11.68 -6.48
CA ASN A 317 17.22 11.98 -6.61
C ASN A 317 17.01 13.02 -7.72
N PRO A 318 16.42 12.64 -8.87
CA PRO A 318 16.25 13.53 -10.01
C PRO A 318 15.56 14.87 -9.70
N GLY A 319 14.57 14.84 -8.82
CA GLY A 319 13.73 15.99 -8.53
C GLY A 319 14.34 17.03 -7.59
N ASN A 320 15.58 16.82 -7.10
CA ASN A 320 16.26 17.80 -6.24
C ASN A 320 17.78 17.94 -6.46
N PHE A 321 18.37 17.20 -7.42
CA PHE A 321 19.81 17.23 -7.69
C PHE A 321 20.35 18.59 -8.17
N MET A 322 19.53 19.40 -8.87
CA MET A 322 19.90 20.76 -9.29
C MET A 322 19.26 21.84 -8.41
N ASP A 323 17.92 21.81 -8.28
CA ASP A 323 17.07 22.93 -7.89
C ASP A 323 17.30 23.44 -6.45
N GLY A 324 18.01 22.67 -5.62
CA GLY A 324 18.17 22.93 -4.19
C GLY A 324 16.88 22.63 -3.41
N ALA A 325 16.73 23.25 -2.23
CA ALA A 325 15.51 23.10 -1.45
C ALA A 325 14.30 23.68 -2.20
N LYS A 326 13.25 22.86 -2.39
CA LYS A 326 12.05 23.21 -3.17
C LYS A 326 11.51 24.59 -2.79
N LYS A 327 11.25 25.41 -3.81
CA LYS A 327 10.26 26.48 -3.73
C LYS A 327 8.97 25.99 -4.40
N PHE A 328 7.85 26.13 -3.71
CA PHE A 328 6.52 25.87 -4.28
C PHE A 328 6.03 27.11 -5.03
N GLU A 329 6.69 27.41 -6.16
CA GLU A 329 6.28 28.47 -7.10
C GLU A 329 5.56 27.80 -8.29
N ASP A 330 4.32 28.18 -8.58
CA ASP A 330 3.49 27.61 -9.66
C ASP A 330 3.95 28.09 -11.05
N LYS A 331 5.19 27.74 -11.43
CA LYS A 331 5.74 28.03 -12.76
C LYS A 331 5.22 27.02 -13.78
N VAL A 332 4.48 27.51 -14.77
CA VAL A 332 4.26 26.80 -16.03
C VAL A 332 5.51 26.97 -16.90
N TYR A 333 6.03 25.86 -17.41
CA TYR A 333 7.24 25.82 -18.25
C TYR A 333 6.87 25.77 -19.73
N THR A 334 7.62 26.46 -20.59
CA THR A 334 7.59 26.20 -22.05
C THR A 334 8.45 24.99 -22.41
N ASP A 335 8.29 24.46 -23.63
CA ASP A 335 9.15 23.38 -24.13
C ASP A 335 10.63 23.81 -24.20
N GLU A 336 10.91 25.04 -24.61
CA GLU A 336 12.27 25.58 -24.68
C GLU A 336 12.92 25.76 -23.30
N GLU A 337 12.14 26.10 -22.27
CA GLU A 337 12.63 26.16 -20.89
C GLU A 337 12.90 24.77 -20.31
N TYR A 338 12.04 23.80 -20.64
CA TYR A 338 12.19 22.40 -20.23
C TYR A 338 13.48 21.80 -20.82
N ASP A 339 13.69 21.95 -22.13
CA ASP A 339 14.90 21.49 -22.82
C ASP A 339 16.18 22.18 -22.30
N GLN A 340 16.10 23.45 -21.91
CA GLN A 340 17.21 24.17 -21.27
C GLN A 340 17.57 23.61 -19.88
N GLU A 341 16.59 23.20 -19.06
CA GLU A 341 16.89 22.48 -17.82
C GLU A 341 17.52 21.12 -18.10
N LEU A 342 17.05 20.36 -19.12
CA LEU A 342 17.65 19.06 -19.47
C LEU A 342 19.14 19.15 -19.82
N VAL A 343 19.56 20.19 -20.54
CA VAL A 343 20.99 20.44 -20.82
C VAL A 343 21.78 20.71 -19.54
N GLN A 344 21.25 21.50 -18.61
CA GLN A 344 21.91 21.77 -17.32
C GLN A 344 22.03 20.51 -16.45
N ILE A 345 21.03 19.62 -16.48
CA ILE A 345 21.10 18.32 -15.81
C ILE A 345 22.24 17.49 -16.40
N GLU A 346 22.37 17.44 -17.73
CA GLU A 346 23.46 16.71 -18.37
C GLU A 346 24.84 17.27 -17.95
N GLU A 347 25.03 18.60 -17.99
CA GLU A 347 26.30 19.23 -17.59
C GLU A 347 26.67 18.94 -16.12
N LEU A 348 25.70 18.96 -15.19
CA LEU A 348 25.95 18.72 -13.78
C LEU A 348 26.04 17.24 -13.39
N PHE A 349 25.35 16.34 -14.09
CA PHE A 349 25.30 14.91 -13.76
C PHE A 349 26.39 14.09 -14.48
N THR A 350 26.79 14.47 -15.70
CA THR A 350 27.81 13.78 -16.50
C THR A 350 29.13 13.52 -15.77
N PRO A 351 29.72 14.47 -15.00
CA PRO A 351 30.94 14.21 -14.24
C PRO A 351 30.81 13.04 -13.25
N LEU A 352 29.64 12.90 -12.62
CA LEU A 352 29.35 11.80 -11.69
C LEU A 352 29.17 10.48 -12.42
N VAL A 353 28.46 10.47 -13.55
CA VAL A 353 28.30 9.28 -14.41
C VAL A 353 29.67 8.76 -14.87
N LEU A 354 30.55 9.65 -15.35
CA LEU A 354 31.89 9.30 -15.81
C LEU A 354 32.76 8.76 -14.68
N LYS A 355 32.76 9.41 -13.50
CA LYS A 355 33.53 8.92 -12.34
C LYS A 355 32.99 7.59 -11.78
N CYS A 356 31.67 7.38 -11.79
CA CYS A 356 31.09 6.09 -11.43
C CYS A 356 31.43 5.00 -12.46
N LYS A 357 31.55 5.34 -13.75
CA LYS A 357 32.04 4.41 -14.79
C LYS A 357 33.50 4.03 -14.58
N GLU A 358 34.37 5.01 -14.33
CA GLU A 358 35.80 4.83 -14.04
C GLU A 358 36.04 3.95 -12.80
N LEU A 359 35.36 4.25 -11.69
CA LEU A 359 35.53 3.56 -10.41
C LEU A 359 34.66 2.29 -10.27
N ASN A 360 33.98 1.85 -11.33
CA ASN A 360 33.00 0.76 -11.34
C ASN A 360 32.03 0.80 -10.14
N ARG A 361 31.40 1.96 -9.93
CA ARG A 361 30.38 2.19 -8.89
C ARG A 361 28.99 2.09 -9.48
N ALA A 362 28.01 1.72 -8.66
CA ALA A 362 26.61 1.73 -9.09
C ALA A 362 25.95 3.10 -8.84
N ILE A 363 24.95 3.47 -9.64
CA ILE A 363 24.05 4.59 -9.34
C ILE A 363 22.62 4.07 -9.11
N ARG A 364 21.93 4.54 -8.06
CA ARG A 364 20.47 4.44 -7.96
C ARG A 364 19.85 5.76 -8.38
N ILE A 365 19.12 5.76 -9.48
CA ILE A 365 18.27 6.86 -9.91
C ILE A 365 16.91 6.67 -9.21
N GLY A 366 16.68 7.41 -8.13
CA GLY A 366 15.57 7.14 -7.21
C GLY A 366 14.69 8.36 -6.97
N THR A 367 13.53 8.38 -7.63
CA THR A 367 12.48 9.41 -7.48
C THR A 367 11.58 9.09 -6.28
N ASN A 368 11.34 10.07 -5.41
CA ASN A 368 10.26 10.01 -4.42
C ASN A 368 9.09 10.90 -4.91
N HIS A 369 7.84 10.47 -4.72
CA HIS A 369 6.61 11.18 -5.11
C HIS A 369 6.63 12.64 -4.61
N GLY A 370 6.82 12.82 -3.31
CA GLY A 370 6.92 14.15 -2.68
C GLY A 370 8.06 15.04 -3.19
N SER A 371 9.07 14.49 -3.87
CA SER A 371 10.30 15.20 -4.27
C SER A 371 10.42 15.54 -5.75
N LEU A 372 9.38 15.40 -6.58
CA LEU A 372 9.41 15.79 -8.00
C LEU A 372 9.85 17.26 -8.20
N SER A 373 10.71 17.54 -9.18
CA SER A 373 11.20 18.90 -9.50
C SER A 373 10.10 19.80 -10.07
N ALA A 374 10.35 21.11 -10.09
CA ALA A 374 9.39 22.10 -10.59
C ALA A 374 9.01 21.86 -12.06
N ARG A 375 9.99 21.56 -12.94
CA ARG A 375 9.72 21.21 -14.35
C ARG A 375 8.81 19.98 -14.49
N THR A 376 9.00 18.96 -13.67
CA THR A 376 8.25 17.70 -13.77
C THR A 376 6.82 17.91 -13.27
N LEU A 377 6.64 18.62 -12.15
CA LEU A 377 5.32 18.99 -11.65
C LEU A 377 4.57 19.91 -12.62
N GLY A 378 5.25 20.89 -13.23
CA GLY A 378 4.65 21.81 -14.21
C GLY A 378 4.24 21.13 -15.53
N ARG A 379 4.95 20.06 -15.94
CA ARG A 379 4.71 19.35 -17.21
C ARG A 379 3.81 18.11 -17.09
N TYR A 380 3.92 17.36 -15.98
CA TYR A 380 3.25 16.06 -15.77
C TYR A 380 2.34 16.02 -14.53
N GLY A 381 2.35 17.05 -13.69
CA GLY A 381 1.66 17.05 -12.40
C GLY A 381 2.31 16.14 -11.34
N ASP A 382 1.66 16.03 -10.19
CA ASP A 382 2.00 15.08 -9.12
C ASP A 382 1.47 13.69 -9.53
N THR A 383 2.19 13.00 -10.44
CA THR A 383 1.72 11.78 -11.11
C THR A 383 2.80 10.71 -11.24
N ALA A 384 2.37 9.44 -11.38
CA ALA A 384 3.25 8.32 -11.69
C ALA A 384 4.01 8.51 -13.03
N GLU A 385 3.41 9.18 -14.02
CA GLU A 385 4.07 9.51 -15.29
C GLU A 385 5.23 10.50 -15.07
N GLY A 386 5.01 11.55 -14.25
CA GLY A 386 6.08 12.45 -13.82
C GLY A 386 7.19 11.74 -13.04
N MET A 387 6.85 10.81 -12.14
CA MET A 387 7.84 10.02 -11.38
C MET A 387 8.78 9.21 -12.28
N VAL A 388 8.23 8.55 -13.30
CA VAL A 388 9.00 7.73 -14.25
C VAL A 388 9.84 8.61 -15.18
N GLU A 389 9.26 9.68 -15.74
CA GLU A 389 9.99 10.55 -16.67
C GLU A 389 11.16 11.26 -15.98
N SER A 390 10.96 11.77 -14.75
CA SER A 390 12.05 12.39 -13.97
C SER A 390 13.25 11.45 -13.77
N ALA A 391 13.02 10.13 -13.68
CA ALA A 391 14.11 9.17 -13.65
C ALA A 391 14.70 8.85 -15.04
N PHE A 392 13.87 8.90 -16.09
CA PHE A 392 14.30 8.68 -17.47
C PHE A 392 15.17 9.82 -17.99
N GLU A 393 14.96 11.08 -17.57
CA GLU A 393 15.86 12.22 -17.78
C GLU A 393 17.32 11.82 -17.45
N PHE A 394 17.56 11.34 -16.22
CA PHE A 394 18.89 10.94 -15.74
C PHE A 394 19.38 9.64 -16.37
N ALA A 395 18.50 8.67 -16.65
CA ALA A 395 18.88 7.39 -17.27
C ALA A 395 19.31 7.56 -18.74
N ARG A 396 18.74 8.51 -19.47
CA ARG A 396 19.20 8.88 -20.83
C ARG A 396 20.63 9.41 -20.80
N ILE A 397 20.98 10.25 -19.82
CA ILE A 397 22.35 10.76 -19.63
C ILE A 397 23.31 9.60 -19.31
N CYS A 398 22.97 8.70 -18.39
CA CYS A 398 23.75 7.49 -18.12
C CYS A 398 24.05 6.70 -19.42
N ARG A 399 23.02 6.45 -20.25
CA ARG A 399 23.17 5.72 -21.52
C ARG A 399 23.94 6.50 -22.59
N LYS A 400 23.85 7.82 -22.63
CA LYS A 400 24.64 8.69 -23.53
C LYS A 400 26.15 8.50 -23.34
N HIS A 401 26.56 8.21 -22.11
CA HIS A 401 27.96 7.92 -21.74
C HIS A 401 28.27 6.40 -21.64
N ASP A 402 27.39 5.53 -22.15
CA ASP A 402 27.54 4.07 -22.08
C ASP A 402 27.78 3.58 -20.63
N PHE A 403 27.10 4.20 -19.66
CA PHE A 403 27.11 3.78 -18.27
C PHE A 403 25.86 2.97 -17.96
N HIS A 404 26.06 1.68 -17.68
CA HIS A 404 24.97 0.70 -17.50
C HIS A 404 24.86 0.14 -16.07
N ASN A 405 25.75 0.50 -15.16
CA ASN A 405 25.75 0.02 -13.77
C ASN A 405 24.77 0.86 -12.91
N PHE A 406 23.47 0.88 -13.27
CA PHE A 406 22.46 1.65 -12.53
C PHE A 406 21.13 0.93 -12.32
N VAL A 407 20.43 1.32 -11.26
CA VAL A 407 19.12 0.78 -10.85
C VAL A 407 18.10 1.90 -10.63
N PHE A 408 16.81 1.60 -10.80
CA PHE A 408 15.72 2.56 -10.57
C PHE A 408 15.04 2.37 -9.21
N SER A 409 14.38 3.42 -8.68
CA SER A 409 13.33 3.28 -7.66
C SER A 409 12.26 4.38 -7.77
N MET A 410 10.99 4.02 -7.59
CA MET A 410 9.81 4.91 -7.58
C MET A 410 9.13 4.85 -6.20
N LYS A 411 9.49 5.73 -5.28
CA LYS A 411 9.01 5.66 -3.89
C LYS A 411 7.80 6.57 -3.64
N ALA A 412 6.75 6.03 -3.03
CA ALA A 412 5.61 6.76 -2.47
C ALA A 412 5.22 6.16 -1.10
N SER A 413 4.53 6.93 -0.27
CA SER A 413 3.96 6.50 1.01
C SER A 413 2.56 5.90 0.84
N ASN A 414 1.83 6.32 -0.19
CA ASN A 414 0.64 5.66 -0.68
C ASN A 414 1.01 4.41 -1.53
N PRO A 415 0.66 3.17 -1.11
CA PRO A 415 1.01 1.96 -1.85
C PRO A 415 0.46 1.90 -3.28
N LEU A 416 -0.72 2.49 -3.53
CA LEU A 416 -1.36 2.48 -4.86
C LEU A 416 -0.51 3.26 -5.87
N VAL A 417 -0.06 4.46 -5.50
CA VAL A 417 0.82 5.31 -6.32
C VAL A 417 2.17 4.63 -6.54
N MET A 418 2.71 3.96 -5.52
CA MET A 418 3.94 3.18 -5.65
C MET A 418 3.78 2.04 -6.68
N VAL A 419 2.74 1.21 -6.56
CA VAL A 419 2.50 0.09 -7.48
C VAL A 419 2.26 0.58 -8.90
N GLN A 420 1.50 1.68 -9.09
CA GLN A 420 1.33 2.36 -10.37
C GLN A 420 2.67 2.75 -11.00
N ALA A 421 3.53 3.46 -10.25
CA ALA A 421 4.78 3.99 -10.76
C ALA A 421 5.80 2.89 -11.11
N TYR A 422 5.89 1.79 -10.35
CA TYR A 422 6.76 0.66 -10.71
C TYR A 422 6.27 -0.15 -11.92
N ARG A 423 4.94 -0.34 -12.06
CA ARG A 423 4.38 -1.00 -13.26
C ARG A 423 4.57 -0.16 -14.51
N LEU A 424 4.31 1.15 -14.43
CA LEU A 424 4.58 2.08 -15.54
C LEU A 424 6.08 2.15 -15.88
N LEU A 425 6.96 2.21 -14.88
CA LEU A 425 8.42 2.15 -15.06
C LEU A 425 8.84 0.91 -15.85
N ALA A 426 8.32 -0.27 -15.50
CA ALA A 426 8.61 -1.50 -16.21
C ALA A 426 8.08 -1.45 -17.66
N ALA A 427 6.86 -0.95 -17.86
CA ALA A 427 6.26 -0.81 -19.20
C ALA A 427 7.03 0.13 -20.13
N GLU A 428 7.39 1.32 -19.65
CA GLU A 428 8.21 2.27 -20.40
C GLU A 428 9.62 1.70 -20.65
N MET A 429 10.20 0.94 -19.71
CA MET A 429 11.46 0.22 -19.97
C MET A 429 11.34 -0.81 -21.10
N TYR A 430 10.32 -1.68 -21.13
CA TYR A 430 10.16 -2.64 -22.24
C TYR A 430 10.00 -1.92 -23.59
N LYS A 431 9.17 -0.87 -23.63
CA LYS A 431 8.91 -0.02 -24.82
C LYS A 431 10.19 0.58 -25.43
N VAL A 432 11.21 0.88 -24.63
CA VAL A 432 12.52 1.39 -25.12
C VAL A 432 13.63 0.32 -25.11
N GLY A 433 13.31 -0.95 -24.90
CA GLY A 433 14.27 -2.06 -24.89
C GLY A 433 15.25 -2.03 -23.71
N TRP A 434 14.80 -1.61 -22.53
CA TRP A 434 15.60 -1.51 -21.31
C TRP A 434 15.22 -2.57 -20.27
N ASP A 435 16.24 -2.98 -19.52
CA ASP A 435 16.35 -4.19 -18.71
C ASP A 435 17.00 -3.88 -17.35
N TYR A 436 16.95 -2.64 -16.87
CA TYR A 436 17.61 -2.25 -15.63
C TYR A 436 16.89 -2.83 -14.39
N PRO A 437 17.65 -3.19 -13.32
CA PRO A 437 17.09 -3.63 -12.07
C PRO A 437 16.29 -2.57 -11.32
N ILE A 438 15.37 -3.05 -10.49
CA ILE A 438 14.43 -2.23 -9.72
C ILE A 438 14.67 -2.43 -8.22
N HIS A 439 14.93 -1.33 -7.51
CA HIS A 439 14.92 -1.27 -6.06
C HIS A 439 13.52 -0.90 -5.56
N LEU A 440 12.84 -1.82 -4.87
CA LEU A 440 11.52 -1.59 -4.28
C LEU A 440 11.60 -1.05 -2.84
N GLY A 441 10.55 -0.35 -2.45
CA GLY A 441 10.25 -0.06 -1.05
C GLY A 441 9.30 1.11 -0.91
N VAL A 442 8.31 0.98 -0.03
CA VAL A 442 7.49 2.10 0.44
C VAL A 442 8.41 3.13 1.11
N THR A 443 8.00 4.40 1.13
CA THR A 443 8.66 5.46 1.91
C THR A 443 7.70 5.93 2.99
N GLU A 444 8.22 6.34 4.15
CA GLU A 444 7.41 6.85 5.26
C GLU A 444 6.26 5.88 5.65
N ALA A 445 6.57 4.59 5.71
CA ALA A 445 5.57 3.53 5.89
C ALA A 445 4.90 3.58 7.27
N GLY A 446 5.57 4.11 8.29
CA GLY A 446 5.10 4.10 9.67
C GLY A 446 6.06 3.35 10.60
N GLU A 447 5.51 2.89 11.73
CA GLU A 447 6.18 2.11 12.77
C GLU A 447 5.46 0.78 12.95
N GLY A 448 6.16 -0.23 13.47
CA GLY A 448 5.55 -1.47 13.96
C GLY A 448 4.76 -2.22 12.90
N GLU A 449 3.51 -2.53 13.23
CA GLU A 449 2.60 -3.31 12.39
C GLU A 449 2.13 -2.52 11.16
N ASP A 450 1.75 -1.26 11.31
CA ASP A 450 1.27 -0.42 10.20
C ASP A 450 2.37 -0.25 9.14
N GLY A 451 3.61 -0.03 9.58
CA GLY A 451 4.78 0.09 8.69
C GLY A 451 5.09 -1.19 7.93
N ARG A 452 5.01 -2.36 8.60
CA ARG A 452 5.15 -3.68 7.97
C ARG A 452 4.01 -3.96 6.99
N MET A 453 2.78 -3.65 7.36
CA MET A 453 1.58 -3.90 6.56
C MET A 453 1.54 -3.07 5.28
N LYS A 454 1.72 -1.73 5.38
CA LYS A 454 1.87 -0.85 4.22
C LYS A 454 3.00 -1.29 3.30
N SER A 455 4.13 -1.72 3.88
CA SER A 455 5.27 -2.25 3.11
C SER A 455 4.94 -3.57 2.41
N ALA A 456 4.20 -4.48 3.03
CA ALA A 456 3.75 -5.72 2.41
C ALA A 456 2.76 -5.47 1.26
N ILE A 457 1.81 -4.55 1.43
CA ILE A 457 0.89 -4.12 0.38
C ILE A 457 1.68 -3.57 -0.82
N GLY A 458 2.59 -2.61 -0.60
CA GLY A 458 3.33 -1.98 -1.69
C GLY A 458 4.39 -2.87 -2.35
N ILE A 459 5.24 -3.53 -1.56
CA ILE A 459 6.35 -4.36 -2.05
C ILE A 459 5.85 -5.72 -2.52
N GLY A 460 4.98 -6.38 -1.74
CA GLY A 460 4.45 -7.71 -2.04
C GLY A 460 3.69 -7.75 -3.36
N SER A 461 2.82 -6.77 -3.63
CA SER A 461 2.09 -6.67 -4.90
C SER A 461 3.01 -6.66 -6.13
N LEU A 462 4.16 -5.99 -6.03
CA LEU A 462 5.14 -5.90 -7.12
C LEU A 462 5.99 -7.16 -7.23
N LEU A 463 6.42 -7.73 -6.11
CA LEU A 463 7.14 -9.01 -6.08
C LEU A 463 6.29 -10.16 -6.65
N LEU A 464 4.99 -10.18 -6.39
CA LEU A 464 4.04 -11.17 -6.94
C LEU A 464 3.75 -10.94 -8.43
N ASP A 465 3.83 -9.69 -8.92
CA ASP A 465 3.91 -9.38 -10.35
C ASP A 465 5.31 -9.68 -10.96
N GLY A 466 6.24 -10.24 -10.19
CA GLY A 466 7.60 -10.57 -10.63
C GLY A 466 8.54 -9.36 -10.79
N LEU A 467 8.14 -8.18 -10.32
CA LEU A 467 8.93 -6.96 -10.35
C LEU A 467 9.77 -6.81 -9.08
N GLY A 468 11.06 -6.52 -9.24
CA GLY A 468 11.98 -6.25 -8.15
C GLY A 468 13.24 -7.12 -8.19
N ASP A 469 14.36 -6.52 -7.79
CA ASP A 469 15.68 -7.15 -7.76
C ASP A 469 16.42 -6.86 -6.44
N THR A 470 15.98 -5.84 -5.72
CA THR A 470 16.49 -5.48 -4.40
C THR A 470 15.42 -4.71 -3.62
N ILE A 471 15.33 -4.87 -2.31
CA ILE A 471 14.21 -4.35 -1.50
C ILE A 471 14.67 -3.61 -0.24
N ARG A 472 13.88 -2.62 0.21
CA ARG A 472 13.94 -2.04 1.56
C ARG A 472 12.52 -1.75 2.08
N VAL A 473 12.07 -2.54 3.05
CA VAL A 473 11.03 -2.14 4.01
C VAL A 473 11.58 -0.94 4.80
N SER A 474 10.84 0.16 4.92
CA SER A 474 11.34 1.41 5.52
C SER A 474 10.54 1.74 6.79
N LEU A 475 11.07 1.38 7.96
CA LEU A 475 10.37 1.45 9.26
C LEU A 475 10.91 2.57 10.14
N THR A 476 10.07 3.11 11.02
CA THR A 476 10.47 4.06 12.09
C THR A 476 11.16 3.33 13.26
N GLU A 477 12.00 2.34 12.97
CA GLU A 477 12.62 1.42 13.92
C GLU A 477 14.16 1.43 13.78
N ASP A 478 14.87 0.74 14.68
CA ASP A 478 16.32 0.53 14.52
C ASP A 478 16.58 -0.31 13.24
N PRO A 479 17.58 0.02 12.41
CA PRO A 479 17.64 -0.41 11.01
C PRO A 479 17.90 -1.90 10.80
N GLU A 480 18.46 -2.60 11.79
CA GLU A 480 18.52 -4.06 11.83
C GLU A 480 17.14 -4.73 11.75
N TYR A 481 16.07 -4.11 12.28
CA TYR A 481 14.72 -4.65 12.25
C TYR A 481 14.05 -4.57 10.86
N GLU A 482 14.60 -3.78 9.92
CA GLU A 482 14.13 -3.79 8.52
C GLU A 482 14.45 -5.12 7.81
N ALA A 483 15.43 -5.89 8.31
CA ALA A 483 15.90 -7.12 7.67
C ALA A 483 14.88 -8.27 7.70
N ALA A 484 14.18 -8.46 8.83
CA ALA A 484 13.21 -9.54 9.01
C ALA A 484 12.01 -9.47 8.04
N PRO A 485 11.26 -8.36 7.93
CA PRO A 485 10.16 -8.26 6.98
C PRO A 485 10.65 -8.28 5.52
N CYS A 486 11.88 -7.79 5.23
CA CYS A 486 12.50 -7.99 3.92
C CYS A 486 12.70 -9.47 3.58
N LYS A 487 13.27 -10.27 4.49
CA LYS A 487 13.44 -11.72 4.33
C LYS A 487 12.11 -12.44 4.09
N THR A 488 11.08 -12.12 4.87
CA THR A 488 9.74 -12.72 4.72
C THR A 488 9.09 -12.38 3.38
N LEU A 489 9.14 -11.12 2.94
CA LEU A 489 8.59 -10.72 1.64
C LEU A 489 9.36 -11.35 0.47
N ALA A 490 10.69 -11.47 0.57
CA ALA A 490 11.49 -12.17 -0.42
C ALA A 490 11.16 -13.67 -0.48
N ALA A 491 10.98 -14.34 0.68
CA ALA A 491 10.61 -15.74 0.76
C ALA A 491 9.21 -16.02 0.19
N ILE A 492 8.23 -15.14 0.43
CA ILE A 492 6.89 -15.21 -0.19
C ILE A 492 7.03 -15.15 -1.72
N ALA A 493 7.85 -14.24 -2.24
CA ALA A 493 8.04 -14.06 -3.68
C ALA A 493 8.72 -15.27 -4.33
N SER A 494 9.88 -15.71 -3.81
CA SER A 494 10.60 -16.88 -4.34
C SER A 494 9.73 -18.13 -4.29
N SER A 495 9.00 -18.37 -3.19
CA SER A 495 8.11 -19.53 -3.08
C SER A 495 7.03 -19.61 -4.16
N GLN A 496 6.55 -18.48 -4.69
CA GLN A 496 5.61 -18.47 -5.82
C GLN A 496 6.32 -18.77 -7.15
N VAL A 497 7.52 -18.25 -7.37
CA VAL A 497 8.32 -18.48 -8.59
C VAL A 497 8.87 -19.91 -8.66
N ASP A 498 9.47 -20.40 -7.57
CA ASP A 498 10.14 -21.70 -7.48
C ASP A 498 9.15 -22.86 -7.63
N ASN A 499 7.96 -22.73 -7.03
CA ASN A 499 6.85 -23.68 -7.19
C ASN A 499 5.97 -23.35 -8.41
N GLN A 500 6.34 -22.37 -9.24
CA GLN A 500 5.65 -21.91 -10.45
C GLN A 500 4.15 -21.61 -10.27
N LYS A 501 3.73 -21.16 -9.08
CA LYS A 501 2.31 -21.04 -8.69
C LYS A 501 1.56 -20.03 -9.54
N GLY A 502 0.36 -20.41 -9.97
CA GLY A 502 -0.48 -19.60 -10.85
C GLY A 502 -1.55 -20.43 -11.55
N LEU A 503 -1.98 -19.97 -12.72
CA LEU A 503 -3.09 -20.54 -13.48
C LEU A 503 -2.75 -20.79 -14.97
N PRO A 504 -3.57 -21.59 -15.68
CA PRO A 504 -3.63 -21.56 -17.14
C PRO A 504 -3.95 -20.14 -17.67
N GLU A 505 -3.60 -19.87 -18.92
CA GLU A 505 -3.83 -18.55 -19.52
C GLU A 505 -5.32 -18.16 -19.54
N PHE A 506 -5.62 -16.94 -19.09
CA PHE A 506 -6.95 -16.32 -19.20
C PHE A 506 -6.85 -14.86 -19.68
N GLY A 507 -7.92 -14.35 -20.30
CA GLY A 507 -7.94 -13.00 -20.89
C GLY A 507 -8.05 -11.89 -19.84
N GLU A 508 -6.94 -11.52 -19.21
CA GLU A 508 -6.89 -10.53 -18.13
C GLU A 508 -6.82 -9.06 -18.61
N GLN A 509 -7.52 -8.15 -17.93
CA GLN A 509 -7.43 -6.70 -18.18
C GLN A 509 -7.20 -5.89 -16.89
N ARG A 510 -5.95 -5.74 -16.44
CA ARG A 510 -5.60 -4.84 -15.32
C ARG A 510 -5.56 -3.36 -15.74
N ALA A 511 -6.24 -2.50 -14.99
CA ALA A 511 -6.24 -1.05 -15.18
C ALA A 511 -5.04 -0.38 -14.49
N TRP A 512 -3.82 -0.71 -14.92
CA TRP A 512 -2.58 -0.28 -14.25
C TRP A 512 -2.18 1.19 -14.49
N LYS A 513 -2.85 1.90 -15.43
CA LYS A 513 -2.63 3.33 -15.68
C LYS A 513 -3.51 4.27 -14.84
N ALA A 514 -4.67 3.80 -14.39
CA ALA A 514 -5.61 4.59 -13.60
C ALA A 514 -6.35 3.67 -12.62
N PHE A 515 -6.14 3.88 -11.33
CA PHE A 515 -6.74 3.08 -10.28
C PHE A 515 -8.11 3.64 -9.90
N GLY A 516 -9.16 2.87 -10.21
CA GLY A 516 -10.49 3.02 -9.66
C GLY A 516 -10.92 1.67 -9.10
N ARG A 517 -11.45 1.65 -7.87
CA ARG A 517 -12.06 0.43 -7.30
C ARG A 517 -13.25 0.02 -8.15
N ARG A 518 -13.52 -1.29 -8.23
CA ARG A 518 -14.76 -1.81 -8.84
C ARG A 518 -15.99 -1.14 -8.22
N GLU A 519 -16.99 -0.87 -9.04
CA GLU A 519 -18.34 -0.67 -8.51
C GLU A 519 -18.93 -2.04 -8.16
N ALA A 520 -19.54 -2.12 -6.99
CA ALA A 520 -20.22 -3.31 -6.48
C ALA A 520 -21.57 -2.92 -5.88
N ASP A 521 -22.59 -3.73 -6.13
CA ASP A 521 -23.97 -3.43 -5.75
C ASP A 521 -24.20 -3.96 -4.32
N LEU A 522 -24.20 -3.04 -3.36
CA LEU A 522 -24.41 -3.35 -1.94
C LEU A 522 -25.84 -3.89 -1.68
N PRO A 523 -26.05 -4.67 -0.61
CA PRO A 523 -27.37 -5.18 -0.26
C PRO A 523 -28.38 -4.04 -0.06
N GLU A 524 -29.40 -3.99 -0.90
CA GLU A 524 -30.56 -3.12 -0.71
C GLU A 524 -31.61 -3.76 0.22
N GLN A 525 -32.39 -2.88 0.87
CA GLN A 525 -33.57 -3.29 1.62
C GLN A 525 -34.70 -3.63 0.66
N ARG A 526 -35.30 -4.82 0.81
CA ARG A 526 -36.42 -5.32 0.00
C ARG A 526 -37.70 -5.31 0.83
N GLU A 527 -38.85 -5.30 0.14
CA GLU A 527 -40.15 -5.42 0.80
C GLU A 527 -40.29 -6.81 1.46
N GLY A 528 -40.79 -6.85 2.71
CA GLY A 528 -40.92 -8.07 3.50
C GLY A 528 -39.67 -8.50 4.30
N ASP A 529 -38.59 -7.73 4.27
CA ASP A 529 -37.40 -7.97 5.11
C ASP A 529 -37.66 -7.73 6.61
N ASN A 530 -37.16 -8.63 7.45
CA ASN A 530 -37.29 -8.58 8.91
C ASN A 530 -36.20 -7.74 9.62
N LEU A 531 -35.09 -7.43 8.94
CA LEU A 531 -33.94 -6.67 9.44
C LEU A 531 -33.46 -5.68 8.37
N ASP A 532 -32.66 -4.69 8.76
CA ASP A 532 -31.96 -3.79 7.83
C ASP A 532 -30.74 -4.48 7.20
N TYR A 533 -30.95 -5.14 6.05
CA TYR A 533 -29.91 -5.90 5.37
C TYR A 533 -28.82 -5.02 4.72
N ARG A 534 -28.99 -3.69 4.70
CA ARG A 534 -27.99 -2.74 4.18
C ARG A 534 -26.77 -2.61 5.11
N SER A 535 -26.93 -2.97 6.38
CA SER A 535 -25.92 -2.83 7.44
C SER A 535 -24.81 -3.91 7.43
N LEU A 536 -25.02 -4.99 6.69
CA LEU A 536 -24.17 -6.19 6.66
C LEU A 536 -22.79 -5.95 6.02
N LEU A 537 -22.73 -5.05 5.04
CA LEU A 537 -21.52 -4.70 4.29
C LEU A 537 -21.28 -3.20 4.41
N ASN A 538 -20.01 -2.81 4.47
CA ASN A 538 -19.62 -1.40 4.47
C ASN A 538 -19.15 -0.98 3.06
N ARG A 539 -19.72 0.10 2.51
CA ARG A 539 -19.38 0.63 1.18
C ARG A 539 -17.89 0.80 0.98
N ASP A 540 -17.20 1.34 1.98
CA ASP A 540 -15.79 1.71 1.89
C ASP A 540 -14.85 0.56 2.30
N GLY A 541 -15.38 -0.62 2.62
CA GLY A 541 -14.62 -1.84 2.89
C GLY A 541 -15.16 -2.59 4.12
N SER A 542 -15.67 -3.80 3.91
CA SER A 542 -16.28 -4.62 4.98
C SER A 542 -15.22 -5.43 5.74
N VAL A 543 -15.39 -5.65 7.04
CA VAL A 543 -14.62 -6.66 7.79
C VAL A 543 -15.56 -7.76 8.27
N LEU A 544 -15.23 -8.99 7.91
CA LEU A 544 -15.90 -10.21 8.37
C LEU A 544 -14.95 -11.04 9.25
N HIS A 545 -15.50 -11.90 10.09
CA HIS A 545 -14.71 -12.81 10.93
C HIS A 545 -15.50 -14.08 11.31
N PRO A 546 -14.86 -15.27 11.36
CA PRO A 546 -15.48 -16.48 11.90
C PRO A 546 -15.69 -16.38 13.42
N VAL A 547 -16.75 -17.00 13.95
CA VAL A 547 -17.09 -17.00 15.38
C VAL A 547 -17.60 -18.38 15.80
N SER A 548 -16.96 -18.95 16.82
CA SER A 548 -17.33 -20.24 17.42
C SER A 548 -18.37 -20.10 18.54
N LEU A 549 -19.00 -21.21 18.94
CA LEU A 549 -20.01 -21.23 19.99
C LEU A 549 -19.43 -20.85 21.37
N GLU A 550 -18.18 -21.18 21.64
CA GLU A 550 -17.46 -20.84 22.88
C GLU A 550 -17.22 -19.33 23.03
N ALA A 551 -17.23 -18.59 21.92
CA ALA A 551 -17.18 -17.12 21.92
C ALA A 551 -18.56 -16.51 22.20
N LEU A 552 -19.64 -17.08 21.65
CA LEU A 552 -21.03 -16.65 21.95
C LEU A 552 -21.37 -16.77 23.44
N ALA A 553 -20.83 -17.78 24.12
CA ALA A 553 -20.97 -17.96 25.56
C ALA A 553 -20.30 -16.85 26.42
N LYS A 554 -19.51 -15.96 25.81
CA LYS A 554 -18.75 -14.88 26.49
C LYS A 554 -19.20 -13.49 26.01
N GLU A 555 -20.51 -13.23 26.06
CA GLU A 555 -21.20 -12.03 25.53
C GLU A 555 -20.38 -10.72 25.62
N ALA A 556 -19.89 -10.35 26.80
CA ALA A 556 -19.13 -9.10 26.99
C ALA A 556 -17.74 -9.10 26.34
N THR A 557 -17.01 -10.22 26.37
CA THR A 557 -15.70 -10.37 25.71
C THR A 557 -15.88 -10.34 24.20
N LEU A 558 -16.88 -11.04 23.67
CA LEU A 558 -17.18 -11.07 22.25
C LEU A 558 -17.48 -9.66 21.72
N TYR A 559 -18.34 -8.89 22.38
CA TYR A 559 -18.64 -7.51 21.94
C TYR A 559 -17.38 -6.62 21.95
N ALA A 560 -16.51 -6.75 22.96
CA ALA A 560 -15.26 -6.01 23.01
C ALA A 560 -14.29 -6.40 21.88
N GLU A 561 -14.05 -7.70 21.65
CA GLU A 561 -13.15 -8.18 20.59
C GLU A 561 -13.68 -7.91 19.17
N MET A 562 -15.01 -7.90 18.98
CA MET A 562 -15.67 -7.43 17.76
C MET A 562 -15.55 -5.93 17.52
N GLY A 563 -15.10 -5.15 18.52
CA GLY A 563 -15.02 -3.70 18.47
C GLY A 563 -16.39 -3.02 18.56
N CYS A 564 -17.39 -3.65 19.18
CA CYS A 564 -18.68 -3.02 19.49
C CYS A 564 -18.53 -2.07 20.68
N LYS A 565 -19.24 -0.93 20.65
CA LYS A 565 -19.58 -0.20 21.88
C LYS A 565 -20.72 -0.95 22.59
N THR A 566 -20.90 -0.76 23.89
CA THR A 566 -22.00 -1.40 24.64
C THR A 566 -22.77 -0.39 25.47
N ALA A 567 -24.09 -0.33 25.31
CA ALA A 567 -24.97 0.52 26.11
C ALA A 567 -26.07 -0.35 26.76
N VAL A 568 -26.20 -0.31 28.09
CA VAL A 568 -27.15 -1.15 28.86
C VAL A 568 -27.03 -2.66 28.50
N GLY A 569 -25.81 -3.10 28.20
CA GLY A 569 -25.52 -4.47 27.77
C GLY A 569 -26.06 -4.86 26.39
N MET A 570 -26.46 -3.91 25.54
CA MET A 570 -26.70 -4.10 24.10
C MET A 570 -25.46 -3.67 23.32
N PRO A 571 -25.03 -4.41 22.27
CA PRO A 571 -23.95 -3.98 21.38
C PRO A 571 -24.41 -2.85 20.45
N LEU A 572 -23.47 -2.00 20.04
CA LEU A 572 -23.65 -0.92 19.07
C LEU A 572 -22.45 -0.90 18.12
N LYS A 573 -22.71 -0.78 16.80
CA LYS A 573 -21.64 -0.63 15.80
C LYS A 573 -21.00 0.76 15.87
N ASP A 574 -19.68 0.76 15.88
CA ASP A 574 -18.77 1.89 15.74
C ASP A 574 -17.96 1.74 14.43
N ILE A 575 -17.16 2.75 14.08
CA ILE A 575 -16.39 2.77 12.82
C ILE A 575 -15.45 1.55 12.65
N ALA A 576 -14.98 0.98 13.76
CA ALA A 576 -14.08 -0.17 13.82
C ALA A 576 -14.75 -1.48 14.26
N THR A 577 -16.08 -1.58 14.23
CA THR A 577 -16.79 -2.84 14.52
C THR A 577 -16.80 -3.76 13.29
N ILE A 578 -16.69 -5.07 13.52
CA ILE A 578 -16.88 -6.12 12.51
C ILE A 578 -18.29 -6.00 11.89
N ASP A 579 -18.42 -6.08 10.57
CA ASP A 579 -19.68 -5.78 9.88
C ASP A 579 -20.64 -6.97 9.84
N SER A 580 -20.10 -8.19 9.68
CA SER A 580 -20.83 -9.45 9.73
C SER A 580 -19.92 -10.57 10.28
N ILE A 581 -20.50 -11.51 11.02
CA ILE A 581 -19.82 -12.71 11.53
C ILE A 581 -20.24 -13.96 10.77
N VAL A 582 -19.34 -14.94 10.68
CA VAL A 582 -19.60 -16.25 10.08
C VAL A 582 -19.56 -17.31 11.17
N LEU A 583 -20.66 -18.04 11.39
CA LEU A 583 -20.74 -19.07 12.42
C LEU A 583 -20.27 -20.42 11.88
N ASP A 584 -19.28 -21.01 12.54
CA ASP A 584 -18.80 -22.37 12.24
C ASP A 584 -19.89 -23.41 12.52
N ALA A 585 -20.65 -23.22 13.61
CA ALA A 585 -21.82 -24.00 14.00
C ALA A 585 -22.94 -23.08 14.49
N VAL A 586 -24.19 -23.50 14.34
CA VAL A 586 -25.36 -22.74 14.81
C VAL A 586 -25.77 -23.27 16.18
N PRO A 587 -25.99 -22.42 17.21
CA PRO A 587 -26.37 -22.88 18.55
C PRO A 587 -27.72 -23.59 18.54
N ALA A 588 -27.86 -24.62 19.39
CA ALA A 588 -29.07 -25.42 19.50
C ALA A 588 -30.31 -24.59 19.88
N ALA A 589 -31.52 -25.09 19.59
CA ALA A 589 -32.76 -24.33 19.77
C ALA A 589 -33.07 -23.97 21.24
N ASP A 590 -32.55 -24.75 22.17
CA ASP A 590 -32.61 -24.59 23.63
C ASP A 590 -31.48 -23.74 24.21
N ASP A 591 -30.41 -23.44 23.45
CA ASP A 591 -29.39 -22.46 23.83
C ASP A 591 -29.91 -21.02 23.63
N ALA A 592 -30.78 -20.63 24.55
CA ALA A 592 -31.34 -19.28 24.64
C ALA A 592 -30.28 -18.21 24.94
N ALA A 593 -29.11 -18.59 25.48
CA ALA A 593 -28.04 -17.64 25.80
C ALA A 593 -27.31 -17.20 24.53
N SER A 594 -26.73 -18.13 23.77
CA SER A 594 -26.04 -17.82 22.51
C SER A 594 -27.01 -17.24 21.48
N ARG A 595 -28.25 -17.73 21.41
CA ARG A 595 -29.28 -17.18 20.50
C ARG A 595 -29.70 -15.74 20.87
N LYS A 596 -29.68 -15.36 22.15
CA LYS A 596 -29.87 -13.97 22.59
C LYS A 596 -28.71 -13.07 22.13
N VAL A 597 -27.46 -13.54 22.23
CA VAL A 597 -26.27 -12.80 21.75
C VAL A 597 -26.34 -12.58 20.23
N LEU A 598 -26.69 -13.63 19.47
CA LEU A 598 -26.85 -13.51 18.01
C LEU A 598 -27.98 -12.55 17.61
N ARG A 599 -29.13 -12.58 18.30
CA ARG A 599 -30.19 -11.58 18.08
C ARG A 599 -29.70 -10.17 18.39
N ARG A 600 -28.99 -9.96 19.50
CA ARG A 600 -28.46 -8.64 19.88
C ARG A 600 -27.50 -8.07 18.84
N LEU A 601 -26.69 -8.92 18.22
CA LEU A 601 -25.82 -8.54 17.10
C LEU A 601 -26.62 -8.18 15.83
N GLN A 602 -27.65 -8.97 15.49
CA GLN A 602 -28.59 -8.67 14.41
C GLN A 602 -29.31 -7.33 14.61
N ASP A 603 -29.84 -7.08 15.81
CA ASP A 603 -30.52 -5.83 16.20
C ASP A 603 -29.58 -4.61 16.10
N ALA A 604 -28.27 -4.82 16.29
CA ALA A 604 -27.22 -3.80 16.15
C ALA A 604 -26.71 -3.62 14.70
N GLY A 605 -27.28 -4.34 13.72
CA GLY A 605 -26.88 -4.26 12.31
C GLY A 605 -25.57 -5.01 11.99
N VAL A 606 -25.24 -6.04 12.76
CA VAL A 606 -24.18 -7.00 12.41
C VAL A 606 -24.81 -8.21 11.71
N GLY A 607 -24.33 -8.56 10.53
CA GLY A 607 -24.79 -9.76 9.83
C GLY A 607 -24.40 -11.04 10.57
N VAL A 608 -25.30 -12.01 10.62
CA VAL A 608 -25.02 -13.35 11.17
C VAL A 608 -25.16 -14.36 10.04
N PHE A 609 -24.03 -14.83 9.53
CA PHE A 609 -23.95 -15.75 8.40
C PHE A 609 -23.64 -17.16 8.93
N ALA A 610 -24.21 -18.22 8.34
CA ALA A 610 -23.87 -19.61 8.72
C ALA A 610 -24.12 -20.57 7.56
N ARG A 611 -23.40 -21.71 7.52
CA ARG A 611 -23.57 -22.72 6.45
C ARG A 611 -25.03 -23.17 6.34
N ALA A 612 -25.56 -23.23 5.11
CA ALA A 612 -26.96 -23.56 4.86
C ALA A 612 -27.40 -24.90 5.51
N ALA A 613 -26.56 -25.94 5.44
CA ALA A 613 -26.79 -27.21 6.12
C ALA A 613 -26.89 -27.10 7.66
N HIS A 614 -26.13 -26.21 8.30
CA HIS A 614 -26.19 -26.01 9.75
C HIS A 614 -27.47 -25.27 10.16
N LEU A 615 -27.93 -24.33 9.33
CA LEU A 615 -29.21 -23.63 9.50
C LEU A 615 -30.42 -24.53 9.21
N GLN A 616 -30.31 -25.52 8.32
CA GLN A 616 -31.34 -26.56 8.13
C GLN A 616 -31.45 -27.47 9.36
N ALA A 617 -30.33 -27.83 9.99
CA ALA A 617 -30.31 -28.64 11.20
C ALA A 617 -30.74 -27.87 12.47
N SER A 618 -30.49 -26.56 12.53
CA SER A 618 -30.88 -25.69 13.64
C SER A 618 -31.31 -24.29 13.13
N PRO A 619 -32.59 -24.10 12.75
CA PRO A 619 -33.08 -22.83 12.22
C PRO A 619 -32.75 -21.63 13.11
N LEU A 620 -32.25 -20.55 12.51
CA LEU A 620 -31.88 -19.30 13.19
C LEU A 620 -32.55 -18.12 12.46
N PRO A 621 -33.56 -17.46 13.07
CA PRO A 621 -34.27 -16.36 12.43
C PRO A 621 -33.34 -15.23 11.97
N ASN A 622 -33.64 -14.70 10.78
CA ASN A 622 -32.96 -13.59 10.12
C ASN A 622 -31.46 -13.82 9.84
N ALA A 623 -30.97 -15.05 9.97
CA ALA A 623 -29.62 -15.41 9.55
C ALA A 623 -29.50 -15.38 8.02
N VAL A 624 -28.26 -15.29 7.55
CA VAL A 624 -27.93 -15.31 6.12
C VAL A 624 -27.28 -16.65 5.78
N ALA A 625 -27.86 -17.39 4.84
CA ALA A 625 -27.37 -18.71 4.48
C ALA A 625 -26.07 -18.61 3.66
N LEU A 626 -24.97 -19.16 4.16
CA LEU A 626 -23.74 -19.38 3.40
C LEU A 626 -23.90 -20.66 2.58
N MET A 627 -24.07 -20.50 1.28
CA MET A 627 -24.28 -21.57 0.30
C MET A 627 -23.03 -21.75 -0.56
N THR A 628 -22.75 -22.99 -0.98
CA THR A 628 -21.78 -23.30 -2.04
C THR A 628 -22.37 -23.02 -3.43
N MET A 629 -21.50 -22.93 -4.44
CA MET A 629 -21.94 -22.81 -5.84
C MET A 629 -22.90 -23.96 -6.23
N ALA A 630 -22.60 -25.19 -5.80
CA ALA A 630 -23.42 -26.36 -6.09
C ALA A 630 -24.83 -26.29 -5.46
N GLU A 631 -24.95 -25.80 -4.22
CA GLU A 631 -26.26 -25.60 -3.57
C GLU A 631 -27.09 -24.51 -4.26
N PHE A 632 -26.45 -23.48 -4.81
CA PHE A 632 -27.08 -22.43 -5.60
C PHE A 632 -27.54 -22.93 -6.97
N GLU A 633 -26.67 -23.63 -7.72
CA GLU A 633 -27.00 -24.19 -9.05
C GLU A 633 -28.09 -25.26 -8.98
N SER A 634 -28.20 -26.02 -7.89
CA SER A 634 -29.30 -26.96 -7.66
C SER A 634 -30.61 -26.31 -7.25
N GLY A 635 -30.66 -24.98 -7.07
CA GLY A 635 -31.84 -24.25 -6.63
C GLY A 635 -32.28 -24.60 -5.20
N THR A 636 -31.33 -24.90 -4.31
CA THR A 636 -31.62 -25.28 -2.92
C THR A 636 -32.38 -24.16 -2.21
N ALA A 637 -33.55 -24.49 -1.66
CA ALA A 637 -34.36 -23.53 -0.91
C ALA A 637 -33.64 -23.01 0.33
N LEU A 638 -33.86 -21.73 0.65
CA LEU A 638 -33.27 -21.12 1.84
C LEU A 638 -33.73 -21.86 3.12
N PRO A 639 -32.85 -22.06 4.12
CA PRO A 639 -33.22 -22.64 5.41
C PRO A 639 -34.30 -21.82 6.13
N GLU A 640 -35.05 -22.46 7.02
CA GLU A 640 -36.09 -21.78 7.79
C GLU A 640 -35.54 -20.58 8.57
N GLY A 641 -36.25 -19.45 8.52
CA GLY A 641 -35.85 -18.18 9.12
C GLY A 641 -34.90 -17.32 8.26
N CYS A 642 -34.34 -17.85 7.17
CA CYS A 642 -33.38 -17.12 6.33
C CYS A 642 -34.07 -16.38 5.17
N GLN A 643 -33.87 -15.07 5.05
CA GLN A 643 -34.40 -14.24 3.94
C GLN A 643 -33.34 -13.82 2.91
N ARG A 644 -32.08 -14.23 3.13
CA ARG A 644 -30.90 -13.88 2.34
C ARG A 644 -29.90 -15.02 2.33
N PHE A 645 -29.00 -14.98 1.35
CA PHE A 645 -27.86 -15.87 1.24
C PHE A 645 -26.60 -15.12 0.78
N VAL A 646 -25.46 -15.75 1.03
CA VAL A 646 -24.12 -15.38 0.55
C VAL A 646 -23.45 -16.62 -0.03
N LEU A 647 -22.50 -16.43 -0.94
CA LEU A 647 -21.89 -17.53 -1.69
C LEU A 647 -20.45 -17.79 -1.27
N SER A 648 -20.12 -19.05 -1.05
CA SER A 648 -18.76 -19.54 -0.86
C SER A 648 -18.13 -19.78 -2.24
N LEU A 649 -17.05 -19.07 -2.56
CA LEU A 649 -16.26 -19.27 -3.79
C LEU A 649 -14.82 -19.66 -3.46
N ASP A 650 -14.24 -20.58 -4.22
CA ASP A 650 -12.82 -20.97 -4.11
C ASP A 650 -12.00 -20.71 -5.38
N GLY A 651 -12.62 -20.25 -6.46
CA GLY A 651 -11.96 -19.98 -7.74
C GLY A 651 -11.78 -21.21 -8.62
N SER A 652 -12.35 -22.36 -8.26
CA SER A 652 -12.57 -23.48 -9.19
C SER A 652 -13.78 -23.23 -10.11
N GLU A 653 -14.58 -22.19 -9.85
CA GLU A 653 -15.80 -21.92 -10.61
C GLU A 653 -15.52 -21.47 -12.04
N SER A 654 -16.20 -22.12 -12.98
CA SER A 654 -16.15 -21.77 -14.41
C SER A 654 -16.67 -20.35 -14.68
N ALA A 655 -16.25 -19.75 -15.79
CA ALA A 655 -16.79 -18.46 -16.25
C ALA A 655 -18.32 -18.47 -16.42
N ALA A 656 -18.93 -19.63 -16.70
CA ALA A 656 -20.38 -19.79 -16.78
C ALA A 656 -21.04 -19.75 -15.39
N GLN A 657 -20.44 -20.41 -14.39
CA GLN A 657 -20.87 -20.32 -12.99
C GLN A 657 -20.76 -18.90 -12.45
N ILE A 658 -19.63 -18.22 -12.68
CA ILE A 658 -19.47 -16.81 -12.27
C ILE A 658 -20.42 -15.87 -13.04
N ALA A 659 -20.86 -16.24 -14.25
CA ALA A 659 -21.89 -15.48 -14.97
C ALA A 659 -23.31 -15.66 -14.37
N SER A 660 -23.66 -16.84 -13.86
CA SER A 660 -24.96 -17.07 -13.20
C SER A 660 -25.11 -16.36 -11.84
N LEU A 661 -24.01 -15.83 -11.29
CA LEU A 661 -24.05 -14.99 -10.09
C LEU A 661 -24.64 -13.60 -10.32
N LYS A 662 -24.70 -13.15 -11.58
CA LYS A 662 -25.34 -11.88 -11.92
C LYS A 662 -26.83 -11.96 -11.63
N ASP A 663 -27.37 -10.92 -10.99
CA ASP A 663 -28.80 -10.81 -10.64
C ASP A 663 -29.33 -11.95 -9.72
N SER A 664 -28.43 -12.76 -9.14
CA SER A 664 -28.72 -13.91 -8.26
C SER A 664 -29.45 -13.57 -6.95
N GLY A 665 -29.40 -12.30 -6.53
CA GLY A 665 -30.00 -11.83 -5.29
C GLY A 665 -29.21 -12.11 -4.00
N ALA A 666 -28.02 -12.73 -4.12
CA ALA A 666 -27.06 -12.90 -3.03
C ALA A 666 -26.59 -11.55 -2.46
N VAL A 667 -26.19 -11.52 -1.18
CA VAL A 667 -25.66 -10.31 -0.52
C VAL A 667 -24.21 -10.04 -0.89
N CYS A 668 -23.39 -11.08 -0.93
CA CYS A 668 -21.99 -11.06 -1.38
C CYS A 668 -21.52 -12.48 -1.69
N ALA A 669 -20.31 -12.59 -2.25
CA ALA A 669 -19.50 -13.79 -2.20
C ALA A 669 -18.35 -13.65 -1.18
N ILE A 670 -17.95 -14.75 -0.56
CA ILE A 670 -16.74 -14.89 0.25
C ILE A 670 -15.79 -15.78 -0.55
N PHE A 671 -14.62 -15.23 -0.91
CA PHE A 671 -13.60 -15.89 -1.72
C PHE A 671 -12.40 -16.30 -0.84
N THR A 672 -12.21 -17.59 -0.61
CA THR A 672 -11.08 -18.13 0.18
C THR A 672 -9.86 -18.50 -0.65
N ALA A 673 -10.03 -18.63 -1.97
CA ALA A 673 -9.20 -19.40 -2.89
C ALA A 673 -9.11 -20.91 -2.53
N SER A 674 -8.96 -21.75 -3.55
CA SER A 674 -8.88 -23.20 -3.38
C SER A 674 -7.49 -23.61 -2.89
N ALA A 675 -7.42 -24.38 -1.80
CA ALA A 675 -6.18 -24.82 -1.15
C ALA A 675 -5.36 -25.85 -1.97
N SER A 676 -5.63 -25.99 -3.27
CA SER A 676 -4.75 -26.69 -4.20
C SER A 676 -3.36 -26.03 -4.20
N ASN A 677 -2.32 -26.80 -3.87
CA ASN A 677 -0.97 -26.27 -3.64
C ASN A 677 -0.33 -25.55 -4.85
N GLU A 678 -0.85 -25.76 -6.05
CA GLU A 678 -0.36 -25.19 -7.31
C GLU A 678 -0.95 -23.80 -7.60
N ALA A 679 -2.14 -23.49 -7.08
CA ALA A 679 -2.81 -22.22 -7.31
C ALA A 679 -2.15 -21.07 -6.53
N SER A 680 -2.20 -19.87 -7.10
CA SER A 680 -1.71 -18.63 -6.48
C SER A 680 -2.88 -17.71 -6.17
N TYR A 681 -3.08 -17.36 -4.90
CA TYR A 681 -4.23 -16.59 -4.40
C TYR A 681 -4.54 -15.35 -5.24
N VAL A 682 -3.51 -14.55 -5.55
CA VAL A 682 -3.64 -13.32 -6.35
C VAL A 682 -4.09 -13.61 -7.78
N HIS A 683 -3.56 -14.66 -8.41
CA HIS A 683 -3.89 -15.03 -9.78
C HIS A 683 -5.31 -15.61 -9.87
N THR A 684 -5.72 -16.43 -8.91
CA THR A 684 -7.08 -16.95 -8.76
C THR A 684 -8.09 -15.82 -8.51
N GLY A 685 -7.77 -14.86 -7.63
CA GLY A 685 -8.58 -13.67 -7.43
C GLY A 685 -8.73 -12.85 -8.72
N ARG A 686 -7.62 -12.55 -9.41
CA ARG A 686 -7.63 -11.82 -10.70
C ARG A 686 -8.52 -12.51 -11.75
N GLN A 687 -8.48 -13.85 -11.84
CA GLN A 687 -9.37 -14.61 -12.72
C GLN A 687 -10.85 -14.48 -12.33
N LEU A 688 -11.19 -14.64 -11.04
CA LEU A 688 -12.55 -14.45 -10.53
C LEU A 688 -13.10 -13.06 -10.88
N PHE A 689 -12.34 -11.99 -10.61
CA PHE A 689 -12.79 -10.63 -10.94
C PHE A 689 -12.84 -10.35 -12.45
N GLN A 690 -12.01 -11.01 -13.26
CA GLN A 690 -12.10 -10.96 -14.71
C GLN A 690 -13.38 -11.65 -15.22
N HIS A 691 -13.76 -12.80 -14.64
CA HIS A 691 -15.04 -13.47 -14.94
C HIS A 691 -16.25 -12.63 -14.50
N LEU A 692 -16.24 -12.04 -13.29
CA LEU A 692 -17.27 -11.11 -12.82
C LEU A 692 -17.41 -9.90 -13.74
N ARG A 693 -16.30 -9.30 -14.19
CA ARG A 693 -16.33 -8.19 -15.14
C ARG A 693 -16.88 -8.61 -16.50
N ALA A 694 -16.51 -9.79 -17.00
CA ALA A 694 -16.97 -10.30 -18.29
C ALA A 694 -18.48 -10.61 -18.32
N SER A 695 -19.07 -11.05 -17.20
CA SER A 695 -20.52 -11.22 -17.07
C SER A 695 -21.27 -9.92 -16.76
N GLY A 696 -20.56 -8.85 -16.40
CA GLY A 696 -21.15 -7.62 -15.87
C GLY A 696 -21.71 -7.77 -14.45
N SER A 697 -21.26 -8.77 -13.69
CA SER A 697 -21.68 -9.00 -12.31
C SER A 697 -21.01 -8.03 -11.34
N ARG A 698 -21.84 -7.35 -10.56
CA ARG A 698 -21.46 -6.38 -9.52
C ARG A 698 -21.56 -6.94 -8.11
N LEU A 699 -21.76 -8.26 -7.94
CA LEU A 699 -21.82 -8.90 -6.63
C LEU A 699 -20.58 -8.54 -5.78
N PRO A 700 -20.74 -7.99 -4.56
CA PRO A 700 -19.61 -7.69 -3.68
C PRO A 700 -18.81 -8.95 -3.33
N VAL A 701 -17.48 -8.84 -3.26
CA VAL A 701 -16.61 -9.98 -2.91
C VAL A 701 -15.76 -9.66 -1.69
N ILE A 702 -15.91 -10.47 -0.65
CA ILE A 702 -15.06 -10.46 0.54
C ILE A 702 -13.88 -11.39 0.31
N LEU A 703 -12.66 -10.87 0.43
CA LEU A 703 -11.44 -11.63 0.28
C LEU A 703 -11.08 -12.30 1.61
N ALA A 704 -11.21 -13.62 1.68
CA ALA A 704 -10.93 -14.41 2.88
C ALA A 704 -9.54 -15.06 2.81
N MET A 705 -8.84 -15.12 3.93
CA MET A 705 -7.65 -15.95 4.12
C MET A 705 -7.64 -16.56 5.53
N ASP A 706 -7.51 -17.89 5.56
CA ASP A 706 -7.30 -18.67 6.78
C ASP A 706 -5.79 -18.97 6.95
N PHE A 707 -5.30 -18.87 8.19
CA PHE A 707 -3.88 -19.04 8.52
C PHE A 707 -3.67 -20.10 9.60
N ASP A 708 -2.81 -21.07 9.33
CA ASP A 708 -2.42 -22.10 10.30
C ASP A 708 -1.68 -21.54 11.54
N ALA A 709 -1.58 -22.37 12.58
CA ALA A 709 -0.89 -22.02 13.83
C ALA A 709 0.62 -21.70 13.66
N GLU A 710 1.24 -22.01 12.51
CA GLU A 710 2.62 -21.63 12.18
C GLU A 710 2.80 -20.16 11.80
N TYR A 711 1.71 -19.39 11.68
CA TYR A 711 1.77 -17.96 11.39
C TYR A 711 1.76 -17.17 12.69
N ASP A 712 2.91 -16.60 13.05
CA ASP A 712 2.98 -15.48 13.99
C ASP A 712 2.34 -14.21 13.40
N LYS A 713 2.16 -13.19 14.25
CA LYS A 713 1.49 -11.94 13.89
C LYS A 713 2.19 -11.19 12.75
N GLU A 714 3.52 -11.15 12.72
CA GLU A 714 4.27 -10.45 11.67
C GLU A 714 4.19 -11.22 10.35
N ARG A 715 4.42 -12.53 10.38
CA ARG A 715 4.28 -13.40 9.20
C ARG A 715 2.87 -13.31 8.60
N LEU A 716 1.82 -13.33 9.44
CA LEU A 716 0.43 -13.18 9.00
C LEU A 716 0.20 -11.80 8.35
N VAL A 717 0.60 -10.70 9.00
CA VAL A 717 0.46 -9.34 8.47
C VAL A 717 1.14 -9.16 7.13
N LEU A 718 2.37 -9.70 6.98
CA LEU A 718 3.14 -9.63 5.73
C LEU A 718 2.54 -10.52 4.63
N THR A 719 2.06 -11.72 4.95
CA THR A 719 1.44 -12.63 3.98
C THR A 719 0.05 -12.14 3.53
N ALA A 720 -0.78 -11.64 4.45
CA ALA A 720 -2.06 -11.01 4.13
C ALA A 720 -1.84 -9.72 3.30
N GLY A 721 -0.89 -8.88 3.69
CA GLY A 721 -0.55 -7.65 2.96
C GLY A 721 -0.05 -7.92 1.54
N ALA A 722 0.73 -8.97 1.32
CA ALA A 722 1.14 -9.37 -0.02
C ALA A 722 -0.04 -9.90 -0.87
N ASN A 723 -0.86 -10.81 -0.34
CA ASN A 723 -1.90 -11.50 -1.12
C ASN A 723 -3.21 -10.70 -1.26
N LEU A 724 -3.81 -10.28 -0.14
CA LEU A 724 -5.02 -9.45 -0.14
C LEU A 724 -4.70 -8.08 -0.72
N GLY A 725 -3.60 -7.46 -0.27
CA GLY A 725 -3.16 -6.15 -0.75
C GLY A 725 -2.96 -6.10 -2.27
N SER A 726 -2.47 -7.17 -2.91
CA SER A 726 -2.38 -7.23 -4.38
C SER A 726 -3.73 -7.00 -5.07
N LEU A 727 -4.79 -7.65 -4.57
CA LEU A 727 -6.13 -7.55 -5.14
C LEU A 727 -6.78 -6.21 -4.80
N LEU A 728 -6.72 -5.78 -3.53
CA LEU A 728 -7.30 -4.52 -3.07
C LEU A 728 -6.64 -3.31 -3.75
N VAL A 729 -5.31 -3.33 -3.94
CA VAL A 729 -4.58 -2.33 -4.73
C VAL A 729 -4.97 -2.37 -6.21
N ASP A 730 -5.18 -3.55 -6.80
CA ASP A 730 -5.73 -3.71 -8.16
C ASP A 730 -7.20 -3.22 -8.29
N GLY A 731 -7.80 -2.73 -7.21
CA GLY A 731 -9.19 -2.24 -7.16
C GLY A 731 -10.23 -3.34 -7.02
N LEU A 732 -9.80 -4.54 -6.60
CA LEU A 732 -10.57 -5.77 -6.60
C LEU A 732 -10.87 -6.22 -5.15
N GLY A 733 -12.15 -6.49 -4.86
CA GLY A 733 -12.63 -6.83 -3.52
C GLY A 733 -13.31 -5.65 -2.80
N ASP A 734 -14.17 -6.00 -1.85
CA ASP A 734 -15.10 -5.09 -1.16
C ASP A 734 -15.05 -5.25 0.37
N GLY A 735 -14.12 -6.07 0.84
CA GLY A 735 -13.88 -6.34 2.25
C GLY A 735 -12.91 -7.50 2.42
N VAL A 736 -12.56 -7.79 3.68
CA VAL A 736 -11.64 -8.87 4.06
C VAL A 736 -12.22 -9.74 5.17
N MET A 737 -11.79 -10.99 5.22
CA MET A 737 -11.99 -11.90 6.34
C MET A 737 -10.67 -12.59 6.69
N LEU A 738 -10.25 -12.51 7.94
CA LEU A 738 -9.03 -13.15 8.43
C LEU A 738 -9.36 -14.14 9.56
N SER A 739 -8.78 -15.33 9.47
CA SER A 739 -8.84 -16.38 10.50
C SER A 739 -7.46 -16.86 10.88
N SER A 740 -7.22 -17.11 12.17
CA SER A 740 -6.03 -17.81 12.67
C SER A 740 -6.28 -18.34 14.07
N PRO A 741 -5.85 -19.57 14.43
CA PRO A 741 -5.95 -20.09 15.78
C PRO A 741 -4.88 -19.53 16.74
N ASN A 742 -3.93 -18.73 16.22
CA ASN A 742 -2.79 -18.19 16.97
C ASN A 742 -2.97 -16.72 17.42
N LEU A 743 -3.98 -16.02 16.90
CA LEU A 743 -4.27 -14.61 17.20
C LEU A 743 -5.70 -14.47 17.76
N THR A 744 -5.94 -13.43 18.55
CA THR A 744 -7.31 -13.13 19.04
C THR A 744 -8.18 -12.51 17.94
N MET A 745 -9.50 -12.57 18.11
CA MET A 745 -10.46 -11.88 17.23
C MET A 745 -10.14 -10.39 17.13
N ASP A 746 -9.80 -9.74 18.25
CA ASP A 746 -9.42 -8.32 18.28
C ASP A 746 -8.17 -8.03 17.43
N GLN A 747 -7.14 -8.89 17.52
CA GLN A 747 -5.94 -8.75 16.70
C GLN A 747 -6.26 -8.92 15.21
N LEU A 748 -7.05 -9.93 14.84
CA LEU A 748 -7.45 -10.19 13.45
C LEU A 748 -8.37 -9.08 12.90
N ARG A 749 -9.24 -8.50 13.74
CA ARG A 749 -10.06 -7.31 13.44
C ARG A 749 -9.19 -6.09 13.15
N LEU A 750 -8.23 -5.79 14.03
CA LEU A 750 -7.33 -4.64 13.86
C LEU A 750 -6.45 -4.79 12.61
N ILE A 751 -5.90 -5.99 12.36
CA ILE A 751 -5.17 -6.28 11.12
C ILE A 751 -6.06 -6.09 9.89
N SER A 752 -7.31 -6.60 9.93
CA SER A 752 -8.27 -6.46 8.83
C SER A 752 -8.56 -5.00 8.47
N PHE A 753 -8.76 -4.12 9.47
CA PHE A 753 -8.92 -2.69 9.24
C PHE A 753 -7.62 -2.02 8.76
N GLY A 754 -6.46 -2.46 9.26
CA GLY A 754 -5.15 -2.02 8.77
C GLY A 754 -4.97 -2.28 7.27
N GLN A 755 -5.38 -3.46 6.78
CA GLN A 755 -5.29 -3.81 5.35
C GLN A 755 -6.15 -2.87 4.50
N LEU A 756 -7.40 -2.62 4.91
CA LEU A 756 -8.31 -1.71 4.22
C LEU A 756 -7.81 -0.26 4.26
N GLN A 757 -7.27 0.22 5.39
CA GLN A 757 -6.73 1.57 5.51
C GLN A 757 -5.45 1.74 4.67
N GLY A 758 -4.55 0.74 4.68
CA GLY A 758 -3.35 0.71 3.83
C GLY A 758 -3.65 0.67 2.34
N CYS A 759 -4.76 0.02 1.94
CA CYS A 759 -5.26 -0.01 0.56
C CYS A 759 -6.15 1.19 0.19
N ARG A 760 -6.21 2.24 1.02
CA ARG A 760 -6.99 3.48 0.76
C ARG A 760 -8.51 3.26 0.65
N MET A 761 -9.03 2.27 1.38
CA MET A 761 -10.45 1.90 1.38
C MET A 761 -11.18 2.48 2.61
N ARG A 762 -11.04 1.86 3.79
CA ARG A 762 -11.73 2.27 5.03
C ARG A 762 -10.73 2.73 6.09
N ASN A 763 -10.87 3.99 6.53
CA ASN A 763 -10.04 4.56 7.60
C ASN A 763 -10.79 4.46 8.94
N THR A 764 -10.26 3.70 9.90
CA THR A 764 -10.87 3.53 11.24
C THR A 764 -10.11 4.25 12.35
N LYS A 765 -8.84 4.57 12.12
CA LYS A 765 -7.96 5.35 13.00
C LYS A 765 -7.30 6.48 12.23
N THR A 766 -6.61 7.37 12.93
CA THR A 766 -5.68 8.33 12.31
C THR A 766 -4.59 7.60 11.55
N GLU A 767 -4.15 8.16 10.42
CA GLU A 767 -2.99 7.65 9.71
C GLU A 767 -1.74 8.43 10.11
N PHE A 768 -0.69 7.70 10.48
CA PHE A 768 0.64 8.26 10.66
C PHE A 768 1.51 7.97 9.43
N VAL A 769 2.25 9.00 9.01
CA VAL A 769 3.20 8.99 7.90
C VAL A 769 4.55 9.46 8.46
N SER A 770 5.22 8.57 9.18
CA SER A 770 6.51 8.83 9.83
C SER A 770 7.67 8.35 8.97
N CYS A 771 8.73 9.16 8.86
CA CYS A 771 9.94 8.76 8.11
C CYS A 771 10.77 7.71 8.88
N PRO A 772 11.54 6.83 8.22
CA PRO A 772 12.24 5.71 8.86
C PRO A 772 13.51 6.11 9.65
N SER A 773 13.54 7.35 10.13
CA SER A 773 14.73 8.06 10.62
C SER A 773 15.93 8.05 9.62
N CYS A 774 16.98 8.78 9.97
CA CYS A 774 18.29 8.80 9.32
C CYS A 774 19.24 9.67 10.16
N GLY A 775 20.54 9.70 9.82
CA GLY A 775 21.54 10.60 10.43
C GLY A 775 21.31 12.13 10.24
N ARG A 776 20.08 12.55 9.93
CA ARG A 776 19.61 13.96 9.87
C ARG A 776 18.47 14.25 10.85
N THR A 777 17.90 13.22 11.48
CA THR A 777 16.78 13.33 12.39
C THR A 777 17.17 14.20 13.59
N LEU A 778 16.33 15.18 13.95
CA LEU A 778 16.64 16.22 14.94
C LEU A 778 16.13 15.94 16.37
N PHE A 779 15.40 14.83 16.56
CA PHE A 779 14.74 14.42 17.80
C PHE A 779 14.50 12.90 17.80
N ASP A 780 14.09 12.28 18.92
CA ASP A 780 13.69 10.87 18.88
C ASP A 780 12.35 10.71 18.16
N LEU A 781 12.37 10.07 16.99
CA LEU A 781 11.21 9.97 16.12
C LEU A 781 10.23 8.87 16.54
N GLN A 782 10.67 7.87 17.31
CA GLN A 782 9.78 6.86 17.92
C GLN A 782 9.04 7.52 19.08
N GLU A 783 9.77 8.20 19.98
CA GLU A 783 9.18 8.88 21.13
C GLU A 783 8.12 9.92 20.70
N VAL A 784 8.45 10.78 19.73
CA VAL A 784 7.53 11.79 19.20
C VAL A 784 6.36 11.17 18.43
N THR A 785 6.58 10.06 17.70
CA THR A 785 5.49 9.35 17.01
C THR A 785 4.52 8.72 18.02
N ALA A 786 5.03 8.10 19.09
CA ALA A 786 4.22 7.56 20.17
C ALA A 786 3.40 8.65 20.89
N GLN A 787 4.03 9.76 21.30
CA GLN A 787 3.36 10.90 21.96
C GLN A 787 2.24 11.51 21.12
N ILE A 788 2.44 11.65 19.81
CA ILE A 788 1.42 12.16 18.89
C ILE A 788 0.32 11.10 18.68
N SER A 789 0.70 9.82 18.50
CA SER A 789 -0.23 8.71 18.26
C SER A 789 -1.19 8.48 19.42
N GLU A 790 -0.70 8.45 20.66
CA GLU A 790 -1.51 8.30 21.88
C GLU A 790 -2.63 9.35 21.96
N ARG A 791 -2.29 10.60 21.63
CA ARG A 791 -3.17 11.77 21.79
C ARG A 791 -4.04 12.07 20.58
N THR A 792 -3.72 11.55 19.41
CA THR A 792 -4.44 11.86 18.16
C THR A 792 -5.05 10.65 17.45
N GLY A 793 -4.63 9.41 17.75
CA GLY A 793 -4.96 8.20 17.00
C GLY A 793 -6.45 7.87 16.84
N HIS A 794 -7.31 8.46 17.68
CA HIS A 794 -8.77 8.32 17.67
C HIS A 794 -9.48 9.21 16.63
N LEU A 795 -8.75 9.88 15.73
CA LEU A 795 -9.31 10.77 14.70
C LEU A 795 -9.36 10.05 13.32
N PRO A 796 -10.41 9.27 13.01
CA PRO A 796 -10.52 8.55 11.75
C PRO A 796 -10.60 9.51 10.56
N GLY A 797 -9.82 9.23 9.52
CA GLY A 797 -9.75 10.08 8.34
C GLY A 797 -9.02 11.42 8.57
N VAL A 798 -8.10 11.46 9.53
CA VAL A 798 -7.04 12.47 9.62
C VAL A 798 -5.70 11.79 9.34
N ALA A 799 -4.86 12.40 8.49
CA ALA A 799 -3.50 11.94 8.20
C ALA A 799 -2.46 12.93 8.74
N ILE A 800 -1.49 12.43 9.52
CA ILE A 800 -0.46 13.23 10.19
C ILE A 800 0.93 12.74 9.75
N ALA A 801 1.69 13.61 9.10
CA ALA A 801 3.09 13.39 8.75
C ALA A 801 4.02 13.76 9.91
N ILE A 802 4.96 12.88 10.26
CA ILE A 802 5.90 13.09 11.37
C ILE A 802 7.33 12.92 10.84
N MET A 803 8.04 14.03 10.69
CA MET A 803 9.24 14.12 9.85
C MET A 803 10.44 14.59 10.65
N GLY A 804 11.44 13.73 10.82
CA GLY A 804 12.64 14.00 11.60
C GLY A 804 13.50 15.18 11.11
N CYS A 805 13.35 15.60 9.85
CA CYS A 805 14.06 16.76 9.31
C CYS A 805 13.32 17.46 8.14
N ILE A 806 13.59 18.75 7.99
CA ILE A 806 13.06 19.63 6.93
C ILE A 806 13.48 19.24 5.50
N VAL A 807 14.51 18.41 5.32
CA VAL A 807 15.18 18.20 4.02
C VAL A 807 14.28 17.49 3.00
N ASN A 808 13.50 16.51 3.46
CA ASN A 808 12.50 15.84 2.63
C ASN A 808 11.06 16.05 3.15
N GLY A 809 10.87 16.32 4.45
CA GLY A 809 9.57 16.27 5.13
C GLY A 809 8.43 17.03 4.44
N PRO A 810 8.60 18.32 4.03
CA PRO A 810 7.58 19.08 3.30
C PRO A 810 7.22 18.55 1.91
N GLY A 811 8.05 17.68 1.34
CA GLY A 811 7.73 16.91 0.13
C GLY A 811 7.01 15.61 0.48
N GLU A 812 7.59 14.79 1.35
CA GLU A 812 7.09 13.45 1.70
C GLU A 812 5.75 13.46 2.48
N MET A 813 5.33 14.61 3.01
CA MET A 813 3.97 14.86 3.55
C MET A 813 2.87 15.07 2.49
N ALA A 814 3.11 14.78 1.21
CA ALA A 814 2.18 15.11 0.11
C ALA A 814 0.74 14.57 0.29
N ASP A 815 0.59 13.41 0.96
CA ASP A 815 -0.67 12.71 1.20
C ASP A 815 -1.26 12.98 2.61
N ALA A 816 -0.70 13.92 3.40
CA ALA A 816 -1.11 14.19 4.78
C ALA A 816 -1.93 15.50 4.95
N ASP A 817 -2.84 15.52 5.91
CA ASP A 817 -3.60 16.72 6.30
C ASP A 817 -2.75 17.71 7.11
N PHE A 818 -1.96 17.17 8.05
CA PHE A 818 -1.13 17.94 8.98
C PHE A 818 0.30 17.39 8.96
N GLY A 819 1.29 18.27 9.22
CA GLY A 819 2.70 17.88 9.30
C GLY A 819 3.39 18.42 10.54
N TYR A 820 4.15 17.56 11.21
CA TYR A 820 5.09 17.88 12.29
C TYR A 820 6.51 17.65 11.77
N VAL A 821 7.31 18.70 11.64
CA VAL A 821 8.63 18.63 10.97
C VAL A 821 9.74 19.23 11.83
N GLY A 822 10.81 18.48 12.04
CA GLY A 822 12.04 19.00 12.67
C GLY A 822 12.68 20.06 11.79
N SER A 823 12.72 21.32 12.26
CA SER A 823 13.27 22.46 11.52
C SER A 823 14.66 22.87 12.00
N LEU A 824 14.90 22.82 13.32
CA LEU A 824 16.20 23.05 13.97
C LEU A 824 16.31 22.14 15.22
N PRO A 825 17.51 21.93 15.80
CA PRO A 825 17.66 21.23 17.08
C PRO A 825 16.75 21.84 18.17
N GLY A 826 15.92 21.02 18.80
CA GLY A 826 14.93 21.44 19.80
C GLY A 826 13.75 22.26 19.26
N LYS A 827 13.54 22.32 17.94
CA LYS A 827 12.45 23.11 17.33
C LYS A 827 11.78 22.44 16.14
N ILE A 828 10.47 22.66 16.06
CA ILE A 828 9.61 22.08 15.05
C ILE A 828 8.78 23.13 14.32
N ASP A 829 8.42 22.81 13.08
CA ASP A 829 7.54 23.57 12.21
C ASP A 829 6.27 22.72 11.96
N LEU A 830 5.10 23.35 12.00
CA LEU A 830 3.80 22.72 11.75
C LEU A 830 3.18 23.16 10.42
N TYR A 831 2.64 22.18 9.71
CA TYR A 831 2.12 22.30 8.34
C TYR A 831 0.66 21.88 8.26
N VAL A 832 -0.07 22.44 7.28
CA VAL A 832 -1.37 21.95 6.81
C VAL A 832 -1.28 21.69 5.31
N GLY A 833 -1.46 20.43 4.91
CA GLY A 833 -0.94 19.92 3.64
C GLY A 833 0.54 20.32 3.46
N LYS A 834 0.89 20.78 2.26
CA LYS A 834 2.25 21.27 1.93
C LYS A 834 2.55 22.71 2.45
N THR A 835 1.64 23.34 3.19
CA THR A 835 1.75 24.76 3.62
C THR A 835 2.30 24.88 5.05
N LEU A 836 3.38 25.65 5.25
CA LEU A 836 3.89 26.00 6.58
C LEU A 836 2.94 27.00 7.28
N VAL A 837 2.43 26.65 8.46
CA VAL A 837 1.46 27.47 9.21
C VAL A 837 2.03 28.01 10.53
N LYS A 838 2.80 27.21 11.29
CA LYS A 838 3.44 27.63 12.56
C LYS A 838 4.92 27.24 12.51
N LYS A 839 5.84 28.11 12.96
CA LYS A 839 7.30 27.96 12.74
C LYS A 839 8.11 28.11 14.04
N ASN A 840 9.23 27.39 14.15
CA ASN A 840 10.20 27.49 15.24
C ASN A 840 9.59 27.24 16.65
N ILE A 841 8.56 26.40 16.72
CA ILE A 841 7.88 26.04 17.98
C ILE A 841 8.86 25.21 18.84
N PRO A 842 8.97 25.44 20.16
CA PRO A 842 9.71 24.55 21.06
C PRO A 842 9.18 23.11 20.95
N MET A 843 10.07 22.14 20.86
CA MET A 843 9.68 20.73 20.68
C MET A 843 8.73 20.24 21.77
N GLU A 844 8.93 20.75 22.99
CA GLU A 844 8.17 20.48 24.21
C GLU A 844 6.70 20.93 24.13
N GLU A 845 6.42 22.02 23.40
CA GLU A 845 5.05 22.46 23.10
C GLU A 845 4.44 21.69 21.90
N GLY A 846 5.28 21.11 21.04
CA GLY A 846 4.92 20.77 19.66
C GLY A 846 3.68 19.89 19.50
N CYS A 847 3.45 18.94 20.42
CA CYS A 847 2.29 18.05 20.38
C CYS A 847 0.97 18.80 20.71
N ASP A 848 0.97 19.70 21.71
CA ASP A 848 -0.19 20.54 22.01
C ASP A 848 -0.48 21.50 20.85
N ARG A 849 0.55 22.12 20.26
CA ARG A 849 0.38 23.09 19.17
C ARG A 849 -0.07 22.45 17.86
N LEU A 850 0.17 21.14 17.68
CA LEU A 850 -0.42 20.31 16.63
C LEU A 850 -1.91 20.04 16.91
N ILE A 851 -2.28 19.72 18.15
CA ILE A 851 -3.68 19.48 18.54
C ILE A 851 -4.51 20.76 18.45
N ASP A 852 -3.96 21.92 18.85
CA ASP A 852 -4.51 23.25 18.58
C ASP A 852 -4.82 23.43 17.09
N LEU A 853 -3.89 23.05 16.20
CA LEU A 853 -4.01 23.19 14.75
C LEU A 853 -5.08 22.24 14.16
N ILE A 854 -5.17 21.02 14.67
CA ILE A 854 -6.22 20.05 14.28
C ILE A 854 -7.61 20.53 14.71
N LYS A 855 -7.72 21.19 15.88
CA LYS A 855 -8.95 21.85 16.37
C LYS A 855 -9.30 23.09 15.55
N GLU A 856 -8.33 23.96 15.28
CA GLU A 856 -8.44 25.18 14.47
C GLU A 856 -9.01 24.91 13.06
N TYR A 857 -8.63 23.77 12.47
CA TYR A 857 -9.11 23.32 11.14
C TYR A 857 -10.37 22.43 11.20
N GLY A 858 -11.01 22.26 12.36
CA GLY A 858 -12.25 21.51 12.52
C GLY A 858 -12.14 20.01 12.23
N ARG A 859 -10.94 19.43 12.41
CA ARG A 859 -10.66 17.99 12.20
C ARG A 859 -10.55 17.21 13.50
N TRP A 860 -10.56 17.88 14.64
CA TRP A 860 -10.65 17.26 15.95
C TRP A 860 -12.04 16.69 16.21
N LYS A 861 -12.07 15.52 16.84
CA LYS A 861 -13.19 14.97 17.59
C LYS A 861 -12.65 14.65 18.97
N ASP A 862 -13.40 14.97 20.02
CA ASP A 862 -12.99 14.55 21.35
C ASP A 862 -13.04 13.02 21.46
N LYS A 863 -12.06 12.46 22.17
CA LYS A 863 -12.02 11.03 22.46
C LYS A 863 -13.22 10.75 23.36
N GLU A 864 -14.21 10.01 22.85
CA GLU A 864 -15.35 9.57 23.65
C GLU A 864 -14.83 8.93 24.95
N GLU A 865 -15.29 9.44 26.09
CA GLU A 865 -14.95 8.85 27.38
C GLU A 865 -15.44 7.41 27.38
N ALA A 866 -14.52 6.45 27.55
CA ALA A 866 -14.93 5.10 27.85
C ALA A 866 -15.64 5.16 29.20
N GLU A 867 -16.94 4.86 29.23
CA GLU A 867 -17.67 4.70 30.48
C GLU A 867 -16.91 3.66 31.32
N GLU A 868 -16.27 4.10 32.41
CA GLU A 868 -15.73 3.17 33.39
C GLU A 868 -16.88 2.27 33.82
N VAL A 869 -16.69 0.95 33.72
CA VAL A 869 -17.66 -0.03 34.18
C VAL A 869 -17.72 0.05 35.70
N ALA A 870 -18.54 0.99 36.18
CA ALA A 870 -18.59 1.35 37.58
C ALA A 870 -19.02 0.13 38.41
N GLU A 871 -18.22 -0.21 39.42
CA GLU A 871 -18.59 -1.19 40.45
C GLU A 871 -19.76 -0.67 41.29
N VAL A 872 -20.98 -0.79 40.77
CA VAL A 872 -22.23 -0.58 41.52
C VAL A 872 -22.84 -1.94 41.86
N ALA A 873 -22.06 -2.72 42.60
CA ALA A 873 -22.44 -4.00 43.21
C ALA A 873 -22.12 -3.97 44.71
N ALA A 874 -22.65 -2.96 45.41
CA ALA A 874 -22.55 -2.74 46.85
C ALA A 874 -23.86 -2.15 47.39
#